data_AF-A0A5N7B5J5-F1
#
_entry.id   AF-A0A5N7B5J5-F1
#
_cell.length_a   1.000
_cell.length_b   1.000
_cell.length_c   1.000
_cell.angle_alpha   90.00
_cell.angle_beta   90.00
_cell.angle_gamma   90.00
#
_symmetry.space_group_name_H-M   'P 1'
#
loop_
_entity.id
_entity.type
_entity.pdbx_description
1 polymer ?
#
loop_
_entity_poly.entity_id
_entity_poly.type
_entity_poly.pdbx_seq_one_letter_code
_entity_poly.pdbx_strand_id
1 'polypeptide(L)'
;MTRIIRVAILETDTPIDPVLNRYGTYGAIFNRWLNNGLQGLGVTDTEIQTTNWDVVKESVFPKPEDFDALLLTGSKHDAHADIPWINELCKYIHDIHEQHHKPIIGICFGHQIVARALGARVARNDEGWEISVSPVQLSNAGKQLFSKETLMIHQMHRDNVFEVPQGCVNLGSSPRCEVQGFYQPQRVLALQGHPEYDEFVMTELVKLRHAMGRFDAELAQDGLSRADNQHDGEMIAKMRTHIATRSPPTGQVIFEHPGTTLDEARALAQAAQDAFQSYKKLSLAERKAIIVKALDIIDANKETLSKELTTQMGRPIAYSAKEIDTMRKRAEYLLSIADDSLKNIPGQEESGFRRFLKKEPLGVTLIAAAWNYPYLITINTLVPALLAGNSVLLRPSPQTPLVGERLVSYFNEAGLPPNVLQVIHVGNPDVLDDIARLPQIELVSFTGSTSGGIRLREATARRVIPVNLELGGNDPAYVRADADIPYVAAQVVDGAIFNSGQSCCSIERVYVHADVYDSFVAEAQKELSTYRVGDPYDKSTTTGPVISQRARREIQEHIDDALAKGAVDSTPANPTFTSLPTEGSYLAPKLLTNVTHDMITMREETFGPVMPVMKVSSDEEAVALMNDSDLGLTASVWTKDIKAGEALIDKIEAGTVYINRCDYPSPDLAWIGWKNSGLGCTLGPQAFDGFYKLKSFHIKEEQA
;
A
#
# COMPACT_ATOMS: atom_id res chain seq x y z
N MET A 1 -2.59 18.01 9.15
CA MET A 1 -3.77 18.78 8.71
C MET A 1 -4.96 17.90 9.02
N THR A 2 -6.11 18.45 9.41
CA THR A 2 -7.32 17.65 9.60
C THR A 2 -7.74 17.09 8.24
N ARG A 3 -7.88 15.77 8.11
CA ARG A 3 -8.41 15.12 6.92
C ARG A 3 -9.90 15.41 6.82
N ILE A 4 -10.36 15.96 5.69
CA ILE A 4 -11.78 16.23 5.46
C ILE A 4 -12.35 15.10 4.60
N ILE A 5 -13.48 14.52 5.01
CA ILE A 5 -14.27 13.56 4.22
C ILE A 5 -15.60 14.22 3.93
N ARG A 6 -15.87 14.49 2.64
CA ARG A 6 -17.12 15.10 2.17
C ARG A 6 -18.15 14.02 1.86
N VAL A 7 -19.27 14.01 2.55
CA VAL A 7 -20.36 13.04 2.37
C VAL A 7 -21.59 13.74 1.85
N ALA A 8 -22.04 13.39 0.65
CA ALA A 8 -23.32 13.86 0.13
C ALA A 8 -24.45 12.95 0.60
N ILE A 9 -25.43 13.51 1.31
CA ILE A 9 -26.61 12.81 1.83
C ILE A 9 -27.79 13.11 0.91
N LEU A 10 -28.32 12.07 0.25
CA LEU A 10 -29.52 12.14 -0.57
C LEU A 10 -30.74 11.83 0.31
N GLU A 11 -31.51 12.85 0.65
CA GLU A 11 -32.72 12.74 1.45
C GLU A 11 -33.89 12.27 0.56
N THR A 12 -34.31 11.02 0.78
CA THR A 12 -35.34 10.35 -0.03
C THR A 12 -36.74 10.40 0.60
N ASP A 13 -36.89 11.13 1.71
CA ASP A 13 -38.17 11.43 2.37
C ASP A 13 -37.98 12.57 3.40
N THR A 14 -39.06 12.99 4.06
CA THR A 14 -39.04 13.90 5.20
C THR A 14 -39.46 13.16 6.47
N PRO A 15 -38.75 13.30 7.61
CA PRO A 15 -39.17 12.70 8.87
C PRO A 15 -40.58 13.16 9.29
N ILE A 16 -41.28 12.32 10.07
CA ILE A 16 -42.59 12.67 10.63
C ILE A 16 -42.44 13.81 11.66
N ASP A 17 -43.47 14.64 11.85
CA ASP A 17 -43.38 15.86 12.67
C ASP A 17 -42.72 15.66 14.05
N PRO A 18 -43.04 14.62 14.85
CA PRO A 18 -42.36 14.41 16.13
C PRO A 18 -40.84 14.19 15.99
N VAL A 19 -40.41 13.48 14.95
CA VAL A 19 -39.01 13.19 14.66
C VAL A 19 -38.32 14.43 14.07
N LEU A 20 -38.97 15.10 13.12
CA LEU A 20 -38.47 16.33 12.51
C LEU A 20 -38.23 17.42 13.56
N ASN A 21 -39.18 17.60 14.49
CA ASN A 21 -39.07 18.59 15.56
C ASN A 21 -37.96 18.28 16.56
N ARG A 22 -37.65 16.99 16.79
CA ARG A 22 -36.63 16.57 17.76
C ARG A 22 -35.22 16.50 17.15
N TYR A 23 -35.11 16.02 15.92
CA TYR A 23 -33.85 15.63 15.31
C TYR A 23 -33.54 16.34 13.99
N GLY A 24 -34.46 17.12 13.45
CA GLY A 24 -34.31 17.78 12.16
C GLY A 24 -34.54 16.83 11.00
N THR A 25 -33.99 17.18 9.84
CA THR A 25 -34.13 16.39 8.61
C THR A 25 -33.31 15.09 8.69
N TYR A 26 -33.48 14.17 7.74
CA TYR A 26 -32.66 12.95 7.73
C TYR A 26 -31.16 13.27 7.56
N GLY A 27 -30.82 14.31 6.82
CA GLY A 27 -29.46 14.83 6.71
C GLY A 27 -28.87 15.24 8.06
N ALA A 28 -29.67 15.87 8.94
CA ALA A 28 -29.24 16.19 10.31
C ALA A 28 -29.04 14.92 11.16
N ILE A 29 -29.92 13.93 11.03
CA ILE A 29 -29.82 12.63 11.71
C ILE A 29 -28.54 11.91 11.30
N PHE A 30 -28.29 11.78 10.00
CA PHE A 30 -27.12 11.08 9.46
C PHE A 30 -25.81 11.84 9.72
N ASN A 31 -25.80 13.18 9.66
CA ASN A 31 -24.63 13.96 10.07
C ASN A 31 -24.23 13.64 11.51
N ARG A 32 -25.18 13.66 12.44
CA ARG A 32 -24.92 13.32 13.84
C ARG A 32 -24.48 11.88 13.99
N TRP A 33 -25.13 10.94 13.32
CA TRP A 33 -24.77 9.52 13.37
C TRP A 33 -23.34 9.27 12.90
N LEU A 34 -22.94 9.86 11.77
CA LEU A 34 -21.58 9.77 11.24
C LEU A 34 -20.54 10.39 12.20
N ASN A 35 -20.86 11.54 12.80
CA ASN A 35 -19.97 12.20 13.75
C ASN A 35 -19.85 11.46 15.10
N ASN A 36 -20.96 10.89 15.62
CA ASN A 36 -20.93 10.02 16.80
C ASN A 36 -20.09 8.77 16.52
N GLY A 37 -20.23 8.17 15.33
CA GLY A 37 -19.40 7.06 14.88
C GLY A 37 -17.92 7.44 14.85
N LEU A 38 -17.57 8.56 14.22
CA LEU A 38 -16.20 9.06 14.16
C LEU A 38 -15.59 9.27 15.55
N GLN A 39 -16.36 9.86 16.47
CA GLN A 39 -15.96 10.04 17.86
C GLN A 39 -15.74 8.70 18.57
N GLY A 40 -16.64 7.72 18.37
CA GLY A 40 -16.52 6.38 18.96
C GLY A 40 -15.33 5.57 18.42
N LEU A 41 -14.82 5.91 17.23
CA LEU A 41 -13.58 5.37 16.69
C LEU A 41 -12.33 5.96 17.36
N GLY A 42 -12.45 7.09 18.08
CA GLY A 42 -11.32 7.78 18.69
C GLY A 42 -10.41 8.50 17.67
N VAL A 43 -10.91 8.71 16.45
CA VAL A 43 -10.18 9.45 15.40
C VAL A 43 -10.29 10.94 15.70
N THR A 44 -9.16 11.63 15.82
CA THR A 44 -9.10 13.04 16.25
C THR A 44 -8.60 14.01 15.18
N ASP A 45 -8.10 13.48 14.07
CA ASP A 45 -7.50 14.23 12.98
C ASP A 45 -8.30 14.12 11.67
N THR A 46 -9.54 13.65 11.74
CA THR A 46 -10.48 13.58 10.62
C THR A 46 -11.76 14.34 10.96
N GLU A 47 -12.35 14.97 9.96
CA GLU A 47 -13.63 15.69 10.02
C GLU A 47 -14.56 15.18 8.90
N ILE A 48 -15.81 14.89 9.23
CA ILE A 48 -16.84 14.55 8.24
C ILE A 48 -17.67 15.79 7.96
N GLN A 49 -17.64 16.25 6.71
CA GLN A 49 -18.46 17.35 6.23
C GLN A 49 -19.60 16.80 5.39
N THR A 50 -20.84 17.16 5.72
CA THR A 50 -22.01 16.65 5.00
C THR A 50 -22.73 17.75 4.21
N THR A 51 -23.23 17.39 3.04
CA THR A 51 -24.18 18.22 2.26
C THR A 51 -25.48 17.45 2.06
N ASN A 52 -26.63 18.10 2.23
CA ASN A 52 -27.95 17.45 2.14
C ASN A 52 -28.65 17.82 0.82
N TRP A 53 -29.29 16.85 0.19
CA TRP A 53 -29.95 17.01 -1.12
C TRP A 53 -31.35 16.35 -1.09
N ASP A 54 -32.43 17.14 -1.14
CA ASP A 54 -33.81 16.63 -1.23
C ASP A 54 -34.09 16.16 -2.67
N VAL A 55 -33.89 14.88 -2.92
CA VAL A 55 -34.05 14.28 -4.25
C VAL A 55 -35.51 14.00 -4.60
N VAL A 56 -36.44 14.15 -3.65
CA VAL A 56 -37.87 13.92 -3.86
C VAL A 56 -38.56 15.16 -4.40
N LYS A 57 -38.28 16.33 -3.82
CA LYS A 57 -38.94 17.59 -4.20
C LYS A 57 -38.20 18.36 -5.27
N GLU A 58 -36.87 18.33 -5.25
CA GLU A 58 -36.05 19.19 -6.10
C GLU A 58 -35.49 18.44 -7.32
N SER A 59 -35.37 17.10 -7.24
CA SER A 59 -34.75 16.26 -8.28
C SER A 59 -33.36 16.74 -8.69
N VAL A 60 -32.60 17.29 -7.74
CA VAL A 60 -31.22 17.76 -7.93
C VAL A 60 -30.24 16.79 -7.28
N PHE A 61 -29.18 16.45 -8.01
CA PHE A 61 -28.11 15.58 -7.55
C PHE A 61 -26.77 16.35 -7.44
N PRO A 62 -25.92 16.04 -6.44
CA PRO A 62 -24.59 16.62 -6.33
C PRO A 62 -23.69 16.20 -7.50
N LYS A 63 -22.66 17.01 -7.80
CA LYS A 63 -21.66 16.59 -8.78
C LYS A 63 -20.62 15.65 -8.14
N PRO A 64 -20.12 14.64 -8.87
CA PRO A 64 -19.15 13.66 -8.34
C PRO A 64 -17.86 14.27 -7.76
N GLU A 65 -17.44 15.43 -8.24
CA GLU A 65 -16.27 16.18 -7.75
C GLU A 65 -16.50 16.83 -6.37
N ASP A 66 -17.75 17.06 -5.97
CA ASP A 66 -18.11 17.80 -4.77
C ASP A 66 -18.08 16.94 -3.50
N PHE A 67 -18.06 15.60 -3.64
CA PHE A 67 -18.09 14.67 -2.52
C PHE A 67 -17.09 13.51 -2.66
N ASP A 68 -16.75 12.91 -1.53
CA ASP A 68 -15.87 11.76 -1.43
C ASP A 68 -16.67 10.46 -1.26
N ALA A 69 -17.86 10.52 -0.65
CA ALA A 69 -18.81 9.41 -0.55
C ALA A 69 -20.27 9.88 -0.64
N LEU A 70 -21.17 8.98 -1.06
CA LEU A 70 -22.61 9.22 -1.17
C LEU A 70 -23.38 8.38 -0.14
N LEU A 71 -24.39 8.95 0.51
CA LEU A 71 -25.27 8.26 1.45
C LEU A 71 -26.74 8.46 1.06
N LEU A 72 -27.51 7.37 0.98
CA LEU A 72 -28.93 7.39 0.68
C LEU A 72 -29.74 7.04 1.92
N THR A 73 -30.68 7.92 2.27
CA THR A 73 -31.55 7.74 3.45
C THR A 73 -32.67 6.73 3.18
N GLY A 74 -33.35 6.31 4.25
CA GLY A 74 -34.61 5.57 4.16
C GLY A 74 -35.77 6.44 3.67
N SER A 75 -36.86 5.80 3.24
CA SER A 75 -38.05 6.46 2.69
C SER A 75 -39.33 5.69 2.99
N LYS A 76 -40.47 6.40 3.05
CA LYS A 76 -41.80 5.79 3.03
C LYS A 76 -42.26 5.31 1.64
N HIS A 77 -41.56 5.70 0.57
CA HIS A 77 -41.90 5.36 -0.80
C HIS A 77 -41.54 3.91 -1.15
N ASP A 78 -42.25 3.34 -2.11
CA ASP A 78 -42.01 1.99 -2.62
C ASP A 78 -40.85 2.03 -3.64
N ALA A 79 -39.70 1.44 -3.32
CA ALA A 79 -38.48 1.53 -4.15
C ALA A 79 -38.61 0.82 -5.51
N HIS A 80 -39.53 -0.15 -5.58
CA HIS A 80 -39.84 -0.92 -6.79
C HIS A 80 -40.83 -0.20 -7.72
N ALA A 81 -41.46 0.89 -7.28
CA ALA A 81 -42.41 1.61 -8.11
C ALA A 81 -41.69 2.37 -9.23
N ASP A 82 -42.31 2.40 -10.42
CA ASP A 82 -41.82 3.16 -11.57
C ASP A 82 -42.27 4.63 -11.48
N ILE A 83 -41.72 5.33 -10.48
CA ILE A 83 -41.94 6.75 -10.26
C ILE A 83 -40.77 7.53 -10.90
N PRO A 84 -41.01 8.62 -11.66
CA PRO A 84 -39.95 9.32 -12.40
C PRO A 84 -38.70 9.66 -11.59
N TRP A 85 -38.84 10.27 -10.42
CA TRP A 85 -37.68 10.65 -9.58
C TRP A 85 -36.90 9.43 -9.05
N ILE A 86 -37.57 8.29 -8.82
CA ILE A 86 -36.93 7.03 -8.41
C ILE A 86 -36.09 6.47 -9.56
N ASN A 87 -36.62 6.51 -10.78
CA ASN A 87 -35.89 6.06 -11.96
C ASN A 87 -34.66 6.92 -12.24
N GLU A 88 -34.78 8.24 -12.08
CA GLU A 88 -33.65 9.17 -12.18
C GLU A 88 -32.61 8.93 -11.09
N LEU A 89 -33.05 8.70 -9.85
CA LEU A 89 -32.16 8.34 -8.74
C LEU A 89 -31.40 7.04 -9.04
N CYS A 90 -32.07 5.98 -9.50
CA CYS A 90 -31.42 4.71 -9.88
C CYS A 90 -30.35 4.92 -10.96
N LYS A 91 -30.65 5.75 -11.98
CA LYS A 91 -29.69 6.07 -13.03
C LYS A 91 -28.47 6.83 -12.47
N TYR A 92 -28.70 7.83 -11.63
CA TYR A 92 -27.63 8.58 -10.98
C TYR A 92 -26.73 7.65 -10.13
N ILE A 93 -27.31 6.75 -9.35
CA ILE A 93 -26.55 5.79 -8.55
C ILE A 93 -25.72 4.83 -9.42
N HIS A 94 -26.29 4.37 -10.53
CA HIS A 94 -25.55 3.57 -11.51
C HIS A 94 -24.35 4.32 -12.07
N ASP A 95 -24.51 5.59 -12.46
CA ASP A 95 -23.43 6.42 -13.01
C ASP A 95 -22.33 6.70 -11.95
N ILE A 96 -22.72 7.00 -10.71
CA ILE A 96 -21.77 7.19 -9.60
C ILE A 96 -20.94 5.93 -9.35
N HIS A 97 -21.57 4.75 -9.44
CA HIS A 97 -20.89 3.48 -9.27
C HIS A 97 -19.98 3.18 -10.47
N GLU A 98 -20.52 3.04 -11.67
CA GLU A 98 -19.81 2.54 -12.85
C GLU A 98 -18.81 3.53 -13.42
N GLN A 99 -19.14 4.83 -13.43
CA GLN A 99 -18.31 5.83 -14.12
C GLN A 99 -17.39 6.56 -13.14
N HIS A 100 -17.91 7.01 -12.00
CA HIS A 100 -17.15 7.84 -11.05
C HIS A 100 -16.45 7.08 -9.94
N HIS A 101 -16.76 5.78 -9.81
CA HIS A 101 -16.08 4.89 -8.90
C HIS A 101 -16.14 5.32 -7.41
N LYS A 102 -17.18 6.08 -7.02
CA LYS A 102 -17.32 6.62 -5.66
C LYS A 102 -17.96 5.62 -4.71
N PRO A 103 -17.57 5.62 -3.42
CA PRO A 103 -18.25 4.85 -2.37
C PRO A 103 -19.72 5.29 -2.17
N ILE A 104 -20.62 4.32 -2.07
CA ILE A 104 -22.05 4.53 -1.84
C ILE A 104 -22.51 3.77 -0.59
N ILE A 105 -23.25 4.45 0.28
CA ILE A 105 -23.90 3.90 1.48
C ILE A 105 -25.41 3.94 1.28
N GLY A 106 -26.08 2.78 1.38
CA GLY A 106 -27.53 2.69 1.22
C GLY A 106 -28.21 2.19 2.49
N ILE A 107 -29.16 2.96 3.04
CA ILE A 107 -29.90 2.60 4.26
C ILE A 107 -31.38 2.40 3.96
N CYS A 108 -31.91 1.21 4.28
CA CYS A 108 -33.31 0.82 4.05
C CYS A 108 -33.75 1.04 2.58
N PHE A 109 -34.53 2.08 2.29
CA PHE A 109 -34.86 2.46 0.90
C PHE A 109 -33.60 2.69 0.05
N GLY A 110 -32.56 3.32 0.61
CA GLY A 110 -31.27 3.47 -0.06
C GLY A 110 -30.63 2.13 -0.43
N HIS A 111 -30.73 1.11 0.43
CA HIS A 111 -30.26 -0.24 0.11
C HIS A 111 -30.99 -0.84 -1.10
N GLN A 112 -32.31 -0.64 -1.16
CA GLN A 112 -33.15 -1.11 -2.27
C GLN A 112 -32.84 -0.37 -3.57
N ILE A 113 -32.66 0.95 -3.53
CA ILE A 113 -32.29 1.76 -4.70
C ILE A 113 -30.93 1.35 -5.25
N VAL A 114 -29.93 1.17 -4.38
CA VAL A 114 -28.60 0.71 -4.82
C VAL A 114 -28.71 -0.66 -5.47
N ALA A 115 -29.47 -1.59 -4.89
CA ALA A 115 -29.68 -2.90 -5.49
C ALA A 115 -30.32 -2.81 -6.88
N ARG A 116 -31.39 -2.01 -7.01
CA ARG A 116 -32.09 -1.78 -8.27
C ARG A 116 -31.20 -1.13 -9.33
N ALA A 117 -30.40 -0.13 -8.95
CA ALA A 117 -29.44 0.54 -9.83
C ALA A 117 -28.34 -0.41 -10.36
N LEU A 118 -28.03 -1.45 -9.59
CA LEU A 118 -27.08 -2.51 -9.94
C LEU A 118 -27.77 -3.76 -10.52
N GLY A 119 -29.04 -3.65 -10.92
CA GLY A 119 -29.77 -4.66 -11.68
C GLY A 119 -30.42 -5.78 -10.87
N ALA A 120 -30.42 -5.69 -9.53
CA ALA A 120 -31.14 -6.65 -8.68
C ALA A 120 -32.64 -6.32 -8.58
N ARG A 121 -33.46 -7.36 -8.43
CA ARG A 121 -34.91 -7.24 -8.23
C ARG A 121 -35.24 -6.72 -6.84
N VAL A 122 -36.09 -5.71 -6.83
CA VAL A 122 -36.74 -5.15 -5.65
C VAL A 122 -38.24 -5.31 -5.80
N ALA A 123 -38.91 -5.82 -4.78
CA ALA A 123 -40.37 -5.86 -4.73
C ALA A 123 -40.87 -5.89 -3.28
N ARG A 124 -42.17 -5.66 -3.10
CA ARG A 124 -42.83 -5.81 -1.80
C ARG A 124 -42.77 -7.26 -1.32
N ASN A 125 -42.46 -7.47 -0.04
CA ASN A 125 -42.53 -8.77 0.60
C ASN A 125 -43.97 -9.13 1.00
N ASP A 126 -44.40 -10.31 0.58
CA ASP A 126 -45.71 -10.86 0.92
C ASP A 126 -45.74 -11.47 2.32
N GLU A 127 -44.59 -11.81 2.91
CA GLU A 127 -44.48 -12.34 4.27
C GLU A 127 -44.69 -11.28 5.37
N GLY A 128 -44.80 -10.00 4.99
CA GLY A 128 -45.16 -8.90 5.87
C GLY A 128 -43.99 -7.98 6.23
N TRP A 129 -44.20 -7.17 7.27
CA TRP A 129 -43.23 -6.16 7.72
C TRP A 129 -42.17 -6.75 8.64
N GLU A 130 -40.96 -6.18 8.57
CA GLU A 130 -39.97 -6.25 9.64
C GLU A 130 -39.84 -4.87 10.29
N ILE A 131 -40.05 -4.81 11.60
CA ILE A 131 -40.06 -3.57 12.38
C ILE A 131 -39.24 -3.71 13.66
N SER A 132 -38.81 -2.58 14.23
CA SER A 132 -38.09 -2.49 15.50
C SER A 132 -36.80 -3.32 15.53
N VAL A 133 -36.17 -3.48 16.69
CA VAL A 133 -34.88 -4.16 16.78
C VAL A 133 -35.02 -5.65 16.49
N SER A 134 -34.45 -6.09 15.37
CA SER A 134 -34.52 -7.48 14.89
C SER A 134 -33.13 -8.04 14.63
N PRO A 135 -32.89 -9.34 14.93
CA PRO A 135 -31.61 -9.98 14.65
C PRO A 135 -31.44 -10.25 13.15
N VAL A 136 -30.33 -9.77 12.60
CA VAL A 136 -29.84 -10.16 11.28
C VAL A 136 -28.76 -11.21 11.46
N GLN A 137 -29.00 -12.42 10.96
CA GLN A 137 -28.02 -13.49 10.98
C GLN A 137 -26.95 -13.19 9.93
N LEU A 138 -25.71 -12.94 10.38
CA LEU A 138 -24.64 -12.55 9.47
C LEU A 138 -24.12 -13.75 8.67
N SER A 139 -23.86 -13.51 7.39
CA SER A 139 -23.14 -14.43 6.50
C SER A 139 -21.65 -14.51 6.90
N ASN A 140 -20.86 -15.40 6.31
CA ASN A 140 -19.41 -15.39 6.54
C ASN A 140 -18.77 -14.03 6.22
N ALA A 141 -19.21 -13.37 5.15
CA ALA A 141 -18.73 -12.04 4.79
C ALA A 141 -19.20 -11.00 5.81
N GLY A 142 -20.45 -11.08 6.30
CA GLY A 142 -20.97 -10.22 7.35
C GLY A 142 -20.23 -10.38 8.68
N LYS A 143 -19.89 -11.62 9.07
CA LYS A 143 -19.11 -11.92 10.27
C LYS A 143 -17.71 -11.35 10.17
N GLN A 144 -17.06 -11.50 9.03
CA GLN A 144 -15.74 -10.92 8.76
C GLN A 144 -15.79 -9.39 8.76
N LEU A 145 -16.85 -8.81 8.20
CA LEU A 145 -17.06 -7.37 8.21
C LEU A 145 -17.30 -6.91 9.66
N PHE A 146 -18.45 -7.21 10.24
CA PHE A 146 -18.85 -6.63 11.52
C PHE A 146 -18.16 -7.22 12.75
N SER A 147 -17.39 -8.31 12.61
CA SER A 147 -16.77 -9.05 13.72
C SER A 147 -17.80 -9.49 14.78
N LYS A 148 -18.98 -9.92 14.31
CA LYS A 148 -20.13 -10.35 15.12
C LYS A 148 -20.83 -11.53 14.45
N GLU A 149 -21.56 -12.33 15.22
CA GLU A 149 -22.39 -13.44 14.69
C GLU A 149 -23.76 -12.96 14.19
N THR A 150 -24.32 -11.96 14.87
CA THR A 150 -25.63 -11.39 14.61
C THR A 150 -25.52 -9.87 14.72
N LEU A 151 -26.22 -9.16 13.83
CA LEU A 151 -26.33 -7.71 13.85
C LEU A 151 -27.72 -7.33 14.35
N MET A 152 -27.80 -6.48 15.37
CA MET A 152 -29.04 -6.00 15.97
C MET A 152 -29.28 -4.55 15.55
N ILE A 153 -30.20 -4.32 14.61
CA ILE A 153 -30.55 -2.96 14.16
C ILE A 153 -32.07 -2.80 14.07
N HIS A 154 -32.52 -1.55 14.14
CA HIS A 154 -33.92 -1.22 13.92
C HIS A 154 -34.33 -1.54 12.48
N GLN A 155 -35.44 -2.22 12.31
CA GLN A 155 -36.07 -2.47 11.01
C GLN A 155 -37.31 -1.59 10.86
N MET A 156 -37.64 -1.22 9.63
CA MET A 156 -38.90 -0.56 9.27
C MET A 156 -39.13 -0.72 7.77
N HIS A 157 -39.28 -1.95 7.32
CA HIS A 157 -39.42 -2.24 5.89
C HIS A 157 -40.39 -3.37 5.60
N ARG A 158 -40.88 -3.36 4.36
CA ARG A 158 -41.65 -4.44 3.74
C ARG A 158 -41.13 -4.74 2.34
N ASP A 159 -40.60 -3.76 1.64
CA ASP A 159 -39.91 -4.01 0.39
C ASP A 159 -38.58 -4.74 0.66
N ASN A 160 -38.25 -5.70 -0.23
CA ASN A 160 -37.08 -6.55 -0.13
C ASN A 160 -36.28 -6.52 -1.43
N VAL A 161 -34.97 -6.66 -1.28
CA VAL A 161 -34.05 -7.08 -2.34
C VAL A 161 -34.03 -8.62 -2.35
N PHE A 162 -34.25 -9.24 -3.51
CA PHE A 162 -34.36 -10.70 -3.61
C PHE A 162 -33.05 -11.39 -3.98
N GLU A 163 -32.10 -10.65 -4.55
CA GLU A 163 -30.80 -11.16 -4.92
C GLU A 163 -29.69 -10.14 -4.68
N VAL A 164 -28.51 -10.64 -4.35
CA VAL A 164 -27.32 -9.80 -4.17
C VAL A 164 -26.89 -9.25 -5.54
N PRO A 165 -26.68 -7.93 -5.70
CA PRO A 165 -26.19 -7.38 -6.95
C PRO A 165 -24.86 -7.98 -7.39
N GLN A 166 -24.64 -8.03 -8.71
CA GLN A 166 -23.40 -8.57 -9.26
C GLN A 166 -22.18 -7.82 -8.70
N GLY A 167 -21.15 -8.56 -8.28
CA GLY A 167 -19.93 -7.98 -7.69
C GLY A 167 -20.02 -7.66 -6.19
N CYS A 168 -21.20 -7.79 -5.58
CA CYS A 168 -21.39 -7.66 -4.13
C CYS A 168 -21.43 -9.03 -3.43
N VAL A 169 -21.24 -9.03 -2.11
CA VAL A 169 -21.44 -10.20 -1.24
C VAL A 169 -22.59 -9.95 -0.26
N ASN A 170 -23.40 -10.98 0.03
CA ASN A 170 -24.45 -10.90 1.04
C ASN A 170 -23.82 -10.70 2.43
N LEU A 171 -24.34 -9.77 3.23
CA LEU A 171 -23.91 -9.55 4.61
C LEU A 171 -24.72 -10.35 5.62
N GLY A 172 -25.96 -10.70 5.33
CA GLY A 172 -26.80 -11.44 6.26
C GLY A 172 -28.24 -11.54 5.81
N SER A 173 -29.02 -12.32 6.57
CA SER A 173 -30.44 -12.54 6.32
C SER A 173 -31.23 -12.55 7.62
N SER A 174 -32.54 -12.39 7.50
CA SER A 174 -33.53 -12.66 8.55
C SER A 174 -34.56 -13.65 8.00
N PRO A 175 -35.46 -14.21 8.84
CA PRO A 175 -36.49 -15.13 8.36
C PRO A 175 -37.42 -14.56 7.29
N ARG A 176 -37.49 -13.24 7.12
CA ARG A 176 -38.37 -12.55 6.16
C ARG A 176 -37.60 -11.78 5.08
N CYS A 177 -36.27 -11.71 5.14
CA CYS A 177 -35.45 -10.96 4.19
C CYS A 177 -34.11 -11.67 3.97
N GLU A 178 -33.94 -12.27 2.79
CA GLU A 178 -32.72 -13.01 2.43
C GLU A 178 -31.49 -12.12 2.23
N VAL A 179 -31.70 -10.84 1.88
CA VAL A 179 -30.64 -9.86 1.64
C VAL A 179 -30.81 -8.69 2.59
N GLN A 180 -30.46 -8.89 3.87
CA GLN A 180 -30.47 -7.81 4.88
C GLN A 180 -29.31 -6.81 4.70
N GLY A 181 -28.35 -7.12 3.83
CA GLY A 181 -27.32 -6.19 3.44
C GLY A 181 -26.41 -6.77 2.38
N PHE A 182 -25.69 -5.91 1.68
CA PHE A 182 -24.66 -6.33 0.73
C PHE A 182 -23.50 -5.36 0.72
N TYR A 183 -22.33 -5.89 0.36
CA TYR A 183 -21.07 -5.18 0.43
C TYR A 183 -20.22 -5.41 -0.80
N GLN A 184 -19.58 -4.34 -1.26
CA GLN A 184 -18.49 -4.38 -2.22
C GLN A 184 -17.37 -3.50 -1.65
N PRO A 185 -16.17 -4.06 -1.39
CA PRO A 185 -15.10 -3.32 -0.73
C PRO A 185 -14.80 -1.96 -1.37
N GLN A 186 -14.77 -0.91 -0.54
CA GLN A 186 -14.53 0.50 -0.94
C GLN A 186 -15.53 1.10 -1.94
N ARG A 187 -16.61 0.37 -2.26
CA ARG A 187 -17.54 0.72 -3.33
C ARG A 187 -18.97 0.86 -2.84
N VAL A 188 -19.46 -0.14 -2.11
CA VAL A 188 -20.86 -0.18 -1.67
C VAL A 188 -20.95 -0.79 -0.28
N LEU A 189 -21.68 -0.13 0.62
CA LEU A 189 -22.18 -0.71 1.86
C LEU A 189 -23.67 -0.41 1.96
N ALA A 190 -24.51 -1.42 1.80
CA ALA A 190 -25.96 -1.27 1.85
C ALA A 190 -26.55 -2.16 2.95
N LEU A 191 -27.37 -1.58 3.82
CA LEU A 191 -28.04 -2.28 4.92
C LEU A 191 -29.55 -2.07 4.82
N GLN A 192 -30.29 -3.17 4.84
CA GLN A 192 -31.74 -3.17 5.03
C GLN A 192 -31.99 -2.99 6.54
N GLY A 193 -32.52 -1.83 6.92
CA GLY A 193 -32.68 -1.41 8.31
C GLY A 193 -32.21 0.01 8.55
N HIS A 194 -32.24 0.41 9.81
CA HIS A 194 -32.08 1.78 10.29
C HIS A 194 -31.14 1.85 11.49
N PRO A 195 -29.81 1.75 11.29
CA PRO A 195 -28.85 1.92 12.40
C PRO A 195 -28.90 3.31 13.04
N GLU A 196 -29.44 4.30 12.34
CA GLU A 196 -29.59 5.68 12.78
C GLU A 196 -30.83 5.94 13.67
N TYR A 197 -31.73 4.97 13.79
CA TYR A 197 -32.92 5.09 14.64
C TYR A 197 -32.62 4.73 16.09
N ASP A 198 -33.37 5.37 16.99
CA ASP A 198 -33.46 5.06 18.41
C ASP A 198 -34.88 4.65 18.79
N GLU A 199 -35.10 4.34 20.07
CA GLU A 199 -36.41 4.01 20.63
C GLU A 199 -37.48 5.05 20.28
N PHE A 200 -37.14 6.34 20.34
CA PHE A 200 -38.10 7.41 20.11
C PHE A 200 -38.58 7.43 18.66
N VAL A 201 -37.66 7.40 17.70
CA VAL A 201 -38.02 7.37 16.27
C VAL A 201 -38.85 6.14 15.97
N MET A 202 -38.44 4.97 16.46
CA MET A 202 -39.14 3.72 16.20
C MET A 202 -40.56 3.73 16.79
N THR A 203 -40.69 4.17 18.04
CA THR A 203 -41.98 4.25 18.75
C THR A 203 -42.98 5.13 18.00
N GLU A 204 -42.56 6.32 17.57
CA GLU A 204 -43.44 7.25 16.87
C GLU A 204 -43.83 6.74 15.48
N LEU A 205 -42.91 6.06 14.76
CA LEU A 205 -43.22 5.43 13.48
C LEU A 205 -44.23 4.27 13.63
N VAL A 206 -44.06 3.40 14.64
CA VAL A 206 -44.98 2.28 14.88
C VAL A 206 -46.38 2.78 15.22
N LYS A 207 -46.50 3.77 16.12
CA LYS A 207 -47.79 4.40 16.46
C LYS A 207 -48.46 5.02 15.24
N LEU A 208 -47.71 5.77 14.42
CA LEU A 208 -48.24 6.42 13.23
C LEU A 208 -48.76 5.39 12.22
N ARG A 209 -47.97 4.34 11.94
CA ARG A 209 -48.35 3.29 10.99
C ARG A 209 -49.56 2.49 11.48
N HIS A 210 -49.67 2.25 12.78
CA HIS A 210 -50.87 1.66 13.37
C HIS A 210 -52.10 2.57 13.21
N ALA A 211 -51.98 3.86 13.54
CA ALA A 211 -53.05 4.83 13.38
C ALA A 211 -53.52 4.98 11.91
N MET A 212 -52.62 4.79 10.95
CA MET A 212 -52.92 4.77 9.52
C MET A 212 -53.49 3.43 9.01
N GLY A 213 -53.71 2.45 9.89
CA GLY A 213 -54.20 1.11 9.53
C GLY A 213 -53.20 0.28 8.72
N ARG A 214 -51.90 0.63 8.76
CA ARG A 214 -50.83 -0.12 8.08
C ARG A 214 -50.30 -1.28 8.91
N PHE A 215 -50.38 -1.17 10.24
CA PHE A 215 -50.08 -2.23 11.20
C PHE A 215 -51.34 -2.61 11.96
N ASP A 216 -51.61 -3.90 12.09
CA ASP A 216 -52.63 -4.38 13.03
C ASP A 216 -52.16 -4.21 14.49
N ALA A 217 -53.05 -4.51 15.44
CA ALA A 217 -52.76 -4.32 16.86
C ALA A 217 -51.64 -5.24 17.37
N GLU A 218 -51.52 -6.45 16.83
CA GLU A 218 -50.52 -7.44 17.23
C GLU A 218 -49.12 -6.99 16.79
N LEU A 219 -48.97 -6.60 15.52
CA LEU A 219 -47.71 -6.10 14.97
C LEU A 219 -47.30 -4.79 15.65
N ALA A 220 -48.25 -3.88 15.92
CA ALA A 220 -47.95 -2.64 16.63
C ALA A 220 -47.48 -2.90 18.06
N GLN A 221 -48.12 -3.84 18.77
CA GLN A 221 -47.73 -4.22 20.13
C GLN A 221 -46.34 -4.88 20.16
N ASP A 222 -46.05 -5.80 19.24
CA ASP A 222 -44.71 -6.40 19.08
C ASP A 222 -43.65 -5.33 18.81
N GLY A 223 -43.91 -4.46 17.83
CA GLY A 223 -42.98 -3.39 17.47
C GLY A 223 -42.66 -2.45 18.62
N LEU A 224 -43.68 -2.03 19.38
CA LEU A 224 -43.49 -1.19 20.57
C LEU A 224 -42.71 -1.92 21.68
N SER A 225 -42.95 -3.21 21.87
CA SER A 225 -42.27 -4.00 22.90
C SER A 225 -40.76 -4.18 22.63
N ARG A 226 -40.33 -4.03 21.37
CA ARG A 226 -38.93 -4.16 20.94
C ARG A 226 -38.28 -2.84 20.56
N ALA A 227 -38.95 -1.71 20.77
CA ALA A 227 -38.44 -0.41 20.38
C ALA A 227 -37.25 0.04 21.24
N ASP A 228 -37.17 -0.34 22.52
CA ASP A 228 -36.05 0.03 23.42
C ASP A 228 -34.90 -0.98 23.45
N ASN A 229 -35.09 -2.13 22.79
CA ASN A 229 -34.15 -3.24 22.84
C ASN A 229 -32.73 -2.77 22.47
N GLN A 230 -31.72 -3.39 23.07
CA GLN A 230 -30.33 -3.10 22.73
C GLN A 230 -30.07 -3.34 21.24
N HIS A 231 -29.52 -2.31 20.56
CA HIS A 231 -29.13 -2.35 19.16
C HIS A 231 -27.70 -1.82 18.96
N ASP A 232 -27.09 -2.16 17.82
CA ASP A 232 -25.71 -1.84 17.48
C ASP A 232 -25.52 -0.42 16.89
N GLY A 233 -26.61 0.36 16.76
CA GLY A 233 -26.80 1.45 15.80
C GLY A 233 -25.68 2.48 15.65
N GLU A 234 -25.20 3.11 16.72
CA GLU A 234 -24.22 4.21 16.62
C GLU A 234 -22.79 3.76 16.27
N MET A 235 -22.40 2.55 16.70
CA MET A 235 -21.09 1.96 16.47
C MET A 235 -21.26 0.50 16.10
N ILE A 236 -21.69 0.30 14.85
CA ILE A 236 -22.05 -1.02 14.32
C ILE A 236 -20.90 -2.02 14.45
N ALA A 237 -19.69 -1.62 14.05
CA ALA A 237 -18.47 -2.41 14.18
C ALA A 237 -17.21 -1.56 14.08
N LYS A 238 -16.12 -2.06 14.69
CA LYS A 238 -14.75 -1.56 14.43
C LYS A 238 -14.03 -2.55 13.53
N MET A 239 -13.78 -2.13 12.30
CA MET A 239 -13.11 -2.95 11.30
C MET A 239 -11.62 -3.06 11.59
N ARG A 240 -11.08 -4.29 11.71
CA ARG A 240 -9.64 -4.53 11.58
C ARG A 240 -9.30 -4.74 10.10
N THR A 241 -8.33 -4.01 9.60
CA THR A 241 -7.76 -4.28 8.27
C THR A 241 -7.12 -5.66 8.31
N HIS A 242 -7.61 -6.63 7.54
CA HIS A 242 -6.97 -7.93 7.40
C HIS A 242 -5.89 -7.85 6.32
N ILE A 243 -4.73 -8.45 6.59
CA ILE A 243 -3.68 -8.64 5.60
C ILE A 243 -3.82 -10.07 5.10
N ALA A 244 -4.03 -10.21 3.78
CA ALA A 244 -4.04 -11.47 3.08
C ALA A 244 -3.03 -11.40 1.95
N THR A 245 -1.95 -12.18 2.06
CA THR A 245 -0.92 -12.27 1.03
C THR A 245 -1.26 -13.43 0.12
N ARG A 246 -1.31 -13.16 -1.18
CA ARG A 246 -1.54 -14.17 -2.21
C ARG A 246 -0.25 -14.46 -2.95
N SER A 247 0.06 -15.73 -3.12
CA SER A 247 1.20 -16.18 -3.91
C SER A 247 0.99 -15.75 -5.38
N PRO A 248 1.86 -14.94 -5.98
CA PRO A 248 1.73 -14.51 -7.36
C PRO A 248 1.66 -15.64 -8.41
N PRO A 249 2.40 -16.77 -8.26
CA PRO A 249 2.32 -17.86 -9.23
C PRO A 249 1.01 -18.66 -9.19
N THR A 250 0.29 -18.69 -8.06
CA THR A 250 -0.90 -19.56 -7.89
C THR A 250 -2.18 -18.81 -7.53
N GLY A 251 -2.10 -17.56 -7.08
CA GLY A 251 -3.22 -16.77 -6.54
C GLY A 251 -3.73 -17.23 -5.17
N GLN A 252 -3.17 -18.30 -4.61
CA GLN A 252 -3.57 -18.86 -3.32
C GLN A 252 -3.11 -17.98 -2.16
N VAL A 253 -3.92 -17.90 -1.11
CA VAL A 253 -3.55 -17.20 0.12
C VAL A 253 -2.50 -18.01 0.88
N ILE A 254 -1.37 -17.37 1.22
CA ILE A 254 -0.23 -18.01 1.89
C ILE A 254 0.06 -17.41 3.27
N PHE A 255 -0.57 -16.27 3.59
CA PHE A 255 -0.49 -15.62 4.88
C PHE A 255 -1.77 -14.82 5.11
N GLU A 256 -2.36 -15.00 6.29
CA GLU A 256 -3.46 -14.17 6.78
C GLU A 256 -3.13 -13.72 8.19
N HIS A 257 -3.29 -12.42 8.44
CA HIS A 257 -3.04 -11.83 9.75
C HIS A 257 -3.94 -10.62 9.98
N PRO A 258 -4.55 -10.47 11.17
CA PRO A 258 -5.20 -9.22 11.55
C PRO A 258 -4.16 -8.08 11.51
N GLY A 259 -4.39 -7.04 10.73
CA GLY A 259 -3.48 -5.91 10.69
C GLY A 259 -3.32 -5.27 12.06
N THR A 260 -2.09 -4.86 12.38
CA THR A 260 -1.76 -4.15 13.62
C THR A 260 -2.55 -2.85 13.69
N THR A 261 -3.35 -2.71 14.74
CA THR A 261 -4.09 -1.49 15.04
C THR A 261 -3.16 -0.40 15.60
N LEU A 262 -3.62 0.86 15.59
CA LEU A 262 -2.84 1.96 16.17
C LEU A 262 -2.57 1.77 17.67
N ASP A 263 -3.51 1.22 18.43
CA ASP A 263 -3.34 0.97 19.88
C ASP A 263 -2.33 -0.13 20.15
N GLU A 264 -2.36 -1.22 19.37
CA GLU A 264 -1.35 -2.28 19.42
C GLU A 264 0.03 -1.71 19.05
N ALA A 265 0.13 -0.92 17.97
CA ALA A 265 1.38 -0.29 17.57
C ALA A 265 1.91 0.69 18.64
N ARG A 266 1.04 1.41 19.35
CA ARG A 266 1.41 2.28 20.47
C ARG A 266 2.02 1.47 21.62
N ALA A 267 1.42 0.33 21.96
CA ALA A 267 1.96 -0.56 22.98
C ALA A 267 3.33 -1.14 22.57
N LEU A 268 3.47 -1.59 21.32
CA LEU A 268 4.72 -2.11 20.77
C LEU A 268 5.83 -1.04 20.75
N ALA A 269 5.48 0.20 20.36
CA ALA A 269 6.40 1.34 20.36
C ALA A 269 6.87 1.70 21.77
N GLN A 270 5.97 1.63 22.77
CA GLN A 270 6.36 1.81 24.18
C GLN A 270 7.30 0.70 24.66
N ALA A 271 7.00 -0.57 24.35
CA ALA A 271 7.89 -1.68 24.69
C ALA A 271 9.27 -1.56 24.01
N ALA A 272 9.31 -1.09 22.76
CA ALA A 272 10.56 -0.80 22.05
C ALA A 272 11.35 0.34 22.71
N GLN A 273 10.64 1.37 23.19
CA GLN A 273 11.25 2.50 23.91
C GLN A 273 11.85 2.07 25.26
N ASP A 274 11.19 1.15 25.97
CA ASP A 274 11.70 0.60 27.23
C ASP A 274 12.92 -0.29 26.99
N ALA A 275 12.86 -1.17 25.99
CA ALA A 275 13.98 -2.02 25.58
C ALA A 275 15.19 -1.21 25.09
N PHE A 276 14.98 -0.08 24.41
CA PHE A 276 16.04 0.82 24.00
C PHE A 276 16.90 1.31 25.18
N GLN A 277 16.30 1.56 26.35
CA GLN A 277 17.03 2.10 27.51
C GLN A 277 18.08 1.12 28.05
N SER A 278 17.82 -0.19 27.96
CA SER A 278 18.80 -1.22 28.32
C SER A 278 19.71 -1.56 27.14
N TYR A 279 19.18 -1.69 25.93
CA TYR A 279 19.95 -2.09 24.75
C TYR A 279 21.07 -1.13 24.39
N LYS A 280 20.84 0.19 24.48
CA LYS A 280 21.87 1.21 24.21
C LYS A 280 23.09 1.14 25.15
N LYS A 281 22.99 0.41 26.27
CA LYS A 281 24.09 0.22 27.24
C LYS A 281 25.01 -0.93 26.88
N LEU A 282 24.59 -1.83 25.97
CA LEU A 282 25.49 -2.86 25.46
C LEU A 282 26.67 -2.18 24.74
N SER A 283 27.83 -2.82 24.78
CA SER A 283 28.99 -2.42 23.97
C SER A 283 28.72 -2.71 22.49
N LEU A 284 29.45 -2.00 21.60
CA LEU A 284 29.39 -2.29 20.17
C LEU A 284 29.79 -3.74 19.87
N ALA A 285 30.77 -4.28 20.60
CA ALA A 285 31.22 -5.66 20.45
C ALA A 285 30.12 -6.69 20.76
N GLU A 286 29.35 -6.48 21.84
CA GLU A 286 28.20 -7.35 22.17
C GLU A 286 27.12 -7.27 21.10
N ARG A 287 26.80 -6.07 20.59
CA ARG A 287 25.82 -5.92 19.50
C ARG A 287 26.29 -6.59 18.20
N LYS A 288 27.58 -6.45 17.85
CA LYS A 288 28.18 -7.16 16.70
C LYS A 288 28.06 -8.67 16.84
N ALA A 289 28.36 -9.23 18.02
CA ALA A 289 28.29 -10.67 18.26
C ALA A 289 26.87 -11.23 18.05
N ILE A 290 25.84 -10.52 18.52
CA ILE A 290 24.44 -10.88 18.29
C ILE A 290 24.12 -10.87 16.79
N ILE A 291 24.50 -9.82 16.06
CA ILE A 291 24.20 -9.70 14.64
C ILE A 291 24.92 -10.78 13.82
N VAL A 292 26.19 -11.06 14.09
CA VAL A 292 26.92 -12.15 13.42
C VAL A 292 26.21 -13.49 13.64
N LYS A 293 25.83 -13.80 14.88
CA LYS A 293 25.08 -15.03 15.18
C LYS A 293 23.74 -15.08 14.45
N ALA A 294 23.01 -13.97 14.35
CA ALA A 294 21.76 -13.90 13.58
C ALA A 294 21.99 -14.17 12.09
N LEU A 295 23.05 -13.60 11.50
CA LEU A 295 23.41 -13.83 10.09
C LEU A 295 23.79 -15.30 9.83
N ASP A 296 24.46 -15.96 10.77
CA ASP A 296 24.80 -17.38 10.66
C ASP A 296 23.54 -18.27 10.71
N ILE A 297 22.57 -17.93 11.57
CA ILE A 297 21.27 -18.63 11.63
C ILE A 297 20.48 -18.42 10.32
N ILE A 298 20.49 -17.20 9.77
CA ILE A 298 19.84 -16.89 8.49
C ILE A 298 20.46 -17.71 7.35
N ASP A 299 21.79 -17.76 7.25
CA ASP A 299 22.48 -18.53 6.21
C ASP A 299 22.21 -20.04 6.33
N ALA A 300 22.17 -20.57 7.56
CA ALA A 300 21.78 -21.95 7.82
C ALA A 300 20.35 -22.30 7.36
N ASN A 301 19.47 -21.30 7.23
CA ASN A 301 18.08 -21.46 6.80
C ASN A 301 17.84 -21.04 5.33
N LYS A 302 18.89 -20.71 4.57
CA LYS A 302 18.83 -20.14 3.22
C LYS A 302 17.91 -20.90 2.25
N GLU A 303 17.91 -22.22 2.28
CA GLU A 303 17.04 -23.03 1.39
C GLU A 303 15.56 -22.81 1.69
N THR A 304 15.17 -22.78 2.96
CA THR A 304 13.80 -22.51 3.39
C THR A 304 13.39 -21.10 2.98
N LEU A 305 14.24 -20.12 3.26
CA LEU A 305 13.99 -18.71 2.90
C LEU A 305 13.85 -18.53 1.38
N SER A 306 14.65 -19.25 0.59
CA SER A 306 14.56 -19.21 -0.87
C SER A 306 13.21 -19.72 -1.39
N LYS A 307 12.67 -20.78 -0.79
CA LYS A 307 11.33 -21.30 -1.12
C LYS A 307 10.24 -20.31 -0.69
N GLU A 308 10.37 -19.73 0.50
CA GLU A 308 9.43 -18.71 0.98
C GLU A 308 9.40 -17.47 0.09
N LEU A 309 10.54 -16.99 -0.39
CA LEU A 309 10.61 -15.88 -1.35
C LEU A 309 9.95 -16.25 -2.68
N THR A 310 10.29 -17.42 -3.22
CA THR A 310 9.71 -17.94 -4.47
C THR A 310 8.18 -18.01 -4.38
N THR A 311 7.64 -18.52 -3.26
CA THR A 311 6.20 -18.59 -3.02
C THR A 311 5.58 -17.21 -2.83
N GLN A 312 6.18 -16.32 -2.04
CA GLN A 312 5.58 -15.02 -1.70
C GLN A 312 5.63 -14.01 -2.85
N MET A 313 6.66 -14.05 -3.68
CA MET A 313 6.89 -13.00 -4.68
C MET A 313 7.09 -13.50 -6.11
N GLY A 314 7.18 -14.82 -6.32
CA GLY A 314 7.30 -15.40 -7.65
C GLY A 314 8.69 -15.34 -8.28
N ARG A 315 9.73 -14.90 -7.55
CA ARG A 315 11.10 -14.96 -8.07
C ARG A 315 11.48 -16.42 -8.38
N PRO A 316 12.07 -16.72 -9.55
CA PRO A 316 12.54 -18.07 -9.84
C PRO A 316 13.51 -18.60 -8.78
N ILE A 317 13.31 -19.84 -8.34
CA ILE A 317 14.04 -20.49 -7.25
C ILE A 317 15.55 -20.54 -7.49
N ALA A 318 15.97 -20.53 -8.76
CA ALA A 318 17.37 -20.48 -9.18
C ALA A 318 18.09 -19.20 -8.71
N TYR A 319 17.36 -18.12 -8.45
CA TYR A 319 17.92 -16.82 -8.07
C TYR A 319 17.67 -16.45 -6.61
N SER A 320 16.70 -17.08 -5.93
CA SER A 320 16.27 -16.70 -4.58
C SER A 320 17.38 -16.82 -3.52
N ALA A 321 18.23 -17.85 -3.60
CA ALA A 321 19.35 -18.02 -2.65
C ALA A 321 20.41 -16.90 -2.76
N LYS A 322 20.59 -16.33 -3.95
CA LYS A 322 21.54 -15.25 -4.21
C LYS A 322 21.18 -13.98 -3.43
N GLU A 323 19.90 -13.76 -3.13
CA GLU A 323 19.49 -12.65 -2.26
C GLU A 323 20.07 -12.79 -0.86
N ILE A 324 19.99 -13.99 -0.27
CA ILE A 324 20.50 -14.27 1.08
C ILE A 324 22.03 -14.14 1.13
N ASP A 325 22.73 -14.67 0.12
CA ASP A 325 24.19 -14.53 0.02
C ASP A 325 24.61 -13.05 -0.10
N THR A 326 23.87 -12.27 -0.91
CA THR A 326 24.16 -10.85 -1.10
C THR A 326 23.81 -10.04 0.14
N MET A 327 22.76 -10.42 0.87
CA MET A 327 22.36 -9.82 2.14
C MET A 327 23.46 -10.00 3.18
N ARG A 328 24.02 -11.22 3.29
CA ARG A 328 25.15 -11.49 4.18
C ARG A 328 26.36 -10.64 3.85
N LYS A 329 26.73 -10.52 2.56
CA LYS A 329 27.84 -9.66 2.12
C LYS A 329 27.65 -8.19 2.52
N ARG A 330 26.43 -7.65 2.37
CA ARG A 330 26.12 -6.27 2.80
C ARG A 330 26.24 -6.11 4.31
N ALA A 331 25.69 -7.05 5.07
CA ALA A 331 25.79 -7.03 6.52
C ALA A 331 27.24 -7.12 7.02
N GLU A 332 28.07 -7.97 6.39
CA GLU A 332 29.50 -8.11 6.70
C GLU A 332 30.26 -6.80 6.45
N TYR A 333 29.99 -6.12 5.34
CA TYR A 333 30.58 -4.80 5.10
C TYR A 333 30.18 -3.80 6.20
N LEU A 334 28.90 -3.71 6.52
CA LEU A 334 28.40 -2.80 7.56
C LEU A 334 29.02 -3.11 8.94
N LEU A 335 29.19 -4.39 9.27
CA LEU A 335 29.90 -4.82 10.48
C LEU A 335 31.37 -4.38 10.47
N SER A 336 32.04 -4.46 9.32
CA SER A 336 33.45 -4.09 9.17
C SER A 336 33.71 -2.61 9.40
N ILE A 337 32.81 -1.72 8.96
CA ILE A 337 32.97 -0.27 9.08
C ILE A 337 32.38 0.31 10.38
N ALA A 338 31.68 -0.48 11.20
CA ALA A 338 30.91 0.02 12.33
C ALA A 338 31.76 0.69 13.43
N ASP A 339 32.98 0.20 13.70
CA ASP A 339 33.86 0.82 14.70
C ASP A 339 34.26 2.24 14.28
N ASP A 340 34.67 2.41 13.02
CA ASP A 340 35.02 3.72 12.46
C ASP A 340 33.80 4.63 12.30
N SER A 341 32.65 4.06 11.93
CA SER A 341 31.42 4.81 11.73
C SER A 341 30.82 5.31 13.04
N LEU A 342 31.02 4.61 14.17
CA LEU A 342 30.39 4.94 15.45
C LEU A 342 31.34 5.52 16.51
N LYS A 343 32.66 5.62 16.22
CA LYS A 343 33.61 6.26 17.14
C LYS A 343 33.32 7.75 17.34
N ASN A 344 33.79 8.28 18.46
CA ASN A 344 33.76 9.71 18.73
C ASN A 344 34.58 10.47 17.68
N ILE A 345 34.10 11.65 17.30
CA ILE A 345 34.82 12.54 16.38
C ILE A 345 35.60 13.54 17.24
N PRO A 346 36.94 13.61 17.14
CA PRO A 346 37.73 14.53 17.94
C PRO A 346 37.43 15.98 17.55
N GLY A 347 37.36 16.87 18.55
CA GLY A 347 37.43 18.30 18.33
C GLY A 347 38.88 18.75 18.11
N GLN A 348 39.08 20.04 17.85
CA GLN A 348 40.42 20.61 17.85
C GLN A 348 41.06 20.49 19.25
N GLU A 349 42.39 20.46 19.32
CA GLU A 349 43.11 20.48 20.61
C GLU A 349 43.09 21.88 21.24
N GLU A 350 42.91 21.95 22.56
CA GLU A 350 43.02 23.18 23.35
C GLU A 350 43.53 22.81 24.74
N SER A 351 44.57 23.50 25.20
CA SER A 351 45.19 23.20 26.49
C SER A 351 44.20 23.35 27.64
N GLY A 352 44.10 22.33 28.49
CA GLY A 352 43.18 22.29 29.64
C GLY A 352 41.73 21.90 29.28
N PHE A 353 41.46 21.54 28.03
CA PHE A 353 40.14 21.14 27.58
C PHE A 353 40.13 19.85 26.76
N ARG A 354 39.14 18.99 27.02
CA ARG A 354 38.82 17.81 26.20
C ARG A 354 37.53 18.06 25.42
N ARG A 355 37.65 18.05 24.08
CA ARG A 355 36.58 18.42 23.14
C ARG A 355 36.35 17.32 22.12
N PHE A 356 35.12 16.84 21.98
CA PHE A 356 34.76 15.81 21.00
C PHE A 356 33.24 15.76 20.76
N LEU A 357 32.84 15.20 19.62
CA LEU A 357 31.46 14.83 19.32
C LEU A 357 31.27 13.35 19.63
N LYS A 358 30.19 13.02 20.31
CA LYS A 358 29.74 11.65 20.52
C LYS A 358 28.56 11.35 19.61
N LYS A 359 28.57 10.17 19.00
CA LYS A 359 27.44 9.61 18.26
C LYS A 359 26.58 8.81 19.24
N GLU A 360 25.32 9.21 19.43
CA GLU A 360 24.36 8.50 20.28
C GLU A 360 23.19 7.99 19.44
N PRO A 361 22.62 6.81 19.73
CA PRO A 361 21.46 6.32 18.99
C PRO A 361 20.27 7.26 19.15
N LEU A 362 19.39 7.24 18.13
CA LEU A 362 18.20 8.08 18.06
C LEU A 362 17.14 7.63 19.07
N GLY A 363 16.77 6.35 19.05
CA GLY A 363 15.65 5.80 19.84
C GLY A 363 14.96 4.63 19.13
N VAL A 364 13.62 4.63 19.12
CA VAL A 364 12.83 3.65 18.34
C VAL A 364 12.83 4.05 16.87
N THR A 365 13.27 3.16 16.00
CA THR A 365 13.27 3.35 14.55
C THR A 365 12.13 2.58 13.91
N LEU A 366 11.29 3.24 13.10
CA LEU A 366 10.34 2.57 12.22
C LEU A 366 11.03 2.25 10.89
N ILE A 367 11.24 0.98 10.59
CA ILE A 367 11.76 0.51 9.29
C ILE A 367 10.60 -0.08 8.50
N ALA A 368 10.25 0.50 7.37
CA ALA A 368 9.23 0.00 6.46
C ALA A 368 9.87 -0.42 5.13
N ALA A 369 9.91 -1.73 4.88
CA ALA A 369 10.65 -2.32 3.77
C ALA A 369 9.75 -2.72 2.57
N ALA A 370 10.31 -2.65 1.37
CA ALA A 370 9.70 -3.11 0.13
C ALA A 370 9.73 -4.64 0.00
N TRP A 371 8.97 -5.17 -0.97
CA TRP A 371 8.80 -6.61 -1.20
C TRP A 371 9.74 -7.20 -2.26
N ASN A 372 10.34 -6.38 -3.12
CA ASN A 372 11.07 -6.84 -4.28
C ASN A 372 12.43 -7.46 -3.92
N TYR A 373 13.10 -6.99 -2.87
CA TYR A 373 14.28 -7.64 -2.29
C TYR A 373 14.24 -7.55 -0.76
N PRO A 374 13.31 -8.28 -0.12
CA PRO A 374 12.87 -7.96 1.23
C PRO A 374 13.94 -8.25 2.29
N TYR A 375 14.88 -9.17 2.07
CA TYR A 375 16.02 -9.37 2.98
C TYR A 375 17.12 -8.35 2.73
N LEU A 376 17.46 -8.09 1.46
CA LEU A 376 18.52 -7.14 1.10
C LEU A 376 18.20 -5.71 1.55
N ILE A 377 16.99 -5.24 1.26
CA ILE A 377 16.57 -3.87 1.58
C ILE A 377 16.49 -3.70 3.11
N THR A 378 15.94 -4.70 3.79
CA THR A 378 15.80 -4.63 5.26
C THR A 378 17.17 -4.60 5.94
N ILE A 379 18.15 -5.39 5.52
CA ILE A 379 19.45 -5.44 6.21
C ILE A 379 20.24 -4.14 6.10
N ASN A 380 20.08 -3.41 4.98
CA ASN A 380 20.75 -2.13 4.73
C ASN A 380 20.46 -1.09 5.82
N THR A 381 19.30 -1.19 6.49
CA THR A 381 18.85 -0.24 7.52
C THR A 381 18.75 -0.88 8.90
N LEU A 382 18.41 -2.17 8.98
CA LEU A 382 18.31 -2.90 10.24
C LEU A 382 19.67 -3.07 10.93
N VAL A 383 20.72 -3.44 10.19
CA VAL A 383 22.06 -3.63 10.80
C VAL A 383 22.62 -2.32 11.33
N PRO A 384 22.63 -1.19 10.59
CA PRO A 384 23.09 0.08 11.13
C PRO A 384 22.26 0.56 12.33
N ALA A 385 20.93 0.41 12.30
CA ALA A 385 20.06 0.77 13.41
C ALA A 385 20.43 0.02 14.70
N LEU A 386 20.54 -1.31 14.62
CA LEU A 386 20.88 -2.16 15.76
C LEU A 386 22.31 -1.88 16.25
N LEU A 387 23.31 -1.81 15.36
CA LEU A 387 24.70 -1.53 15.74
C LEU A 387 24.88 -0.15 16.38
N ALA A 388 24.15 0.87 15.93
CA ALA A 388 24.12 2.19 16.58
C ALA A 388 23.50 2.14 17.99
N GLY A 389 22.67 1.12 18.28
CA GLY A 389 22.03 0.89 19.58
C GLY A 389 20.57 1.32 19.63
N ASN A 390 19.90 1.45 18.49
CA ASN A 390 18.47 1.73 18.39
C ASN A 390 17.63 0.46 18.63
N SER A 391 16.38 0.62 19.04
CA SER A 391 15.35 -0.41 18.87
C SER A 391 14.57 -0.17 17.59
N VAL A 392 13.89 -1.20 17.08
CA VAL A 392 13.28 -1.21 15.75
C VAL A 392 11.87 -1.77 15.80
N LEU A 393 10.92 -1.03 15.22
CA LEU A 393 9.66 -1.56 14.72
C LEU A 393 9.81 -1.79 13.22
N LEU A 394 9.80 -3.06 12.80
CA LEU A 394 9.91 -3.48 11.42
C LEU A 394 8.51 -3.70 10.83
N ARG A 395 8.19 -2.96 9.77
CA ARG A 395 7.03 -3.21 8.91
C ARG A 395 7.52 -3.89 7.63
N PRO A 396 7.40 -5.22 7.50
CA PRO A 396 7.62 -5.89 6.22
C PRO A 396 6.53 -5.49 5.22
N SER A 397 6.80 -5.65 3.93
CA SER A 397 5.75 -5.48 2.93
C SER A 397 4.63 -6.52 3.13
N PRO A 398 3.34 -6.15 3.01
CA PRO A 398 2.22 -7.08 3.00
C PRO A 398 2.26 -8.11 1.87
N GLN A 399 3.13 -7.92 0.86
CA GLN A 399 3.36 -8.90 -0.21
C GLN A 399 4.37 -9.99 0.20
N THR A 400 5.23 -9.72 1.19
CA THR A 400 6.26 -10.65 1.69
C THR A 400 6.34 -10.64 3.22
N PRO A 401 5.22 -10.85 3.94
CA PRO A 401 5.13 -10.60 5.38
C PRO A 401 5.99 -11.54 6.23
N LEU A 402 6.25 -12.77 5.75
CA LEU A 402 7.00 -13.77 6.52
C LEU A 402 8.43 -13.32 6.81
N VAL A 403 9.01 -12.45 5.98
CA VAL A 403 10.38 -11.95 6.15
C VAL A 403 10.55 -11.25 7.50
N GLY A 404 9.56 -10.46 7.94
CA GLY A 404 9.60 -9.81 9.24
C GLY A 404 9.60 -10.81 10.40
N GLU A 405 8.71 -11.81 10.34
CA GLU A 405 8.60 -12.87 11.34
C GLU A 405 9.90 -13.69 11.47
N ARG A 406 10.50 -14.04 10.32
CA ARG A 406 11.78 -14.77 10.26
C ARG A 406 12.90 -13.95 10.89
N LEU A 407 13.05 -12.68 10.52
CA LEU A 407 14.07 -11.82 11.09
C LEU A 407 13.92 -11.68 12.61
N VAL A 408 12.71 -11.41 13.11
CA VAL A 408 12.49 -11.33 14.57
C VAL A 408 12.86 -12.65 15.27
N SER A 409 12.43 -13.78 14.74
CA SER A 409 12.75 -15.11 15.28
C SER A 409 14.26 -15.35 15.34
N TYR A 410 14.98 -15.13 14.24
CA TYR A 410 16.42 -15.42 14.17
C TYR A 410 17.26 -14.48 15.02
N PHE A 411 16.90 -13.19 15.11
CA PHE A 411 17.58 -12.26 16.01
C PHE A 411 17.32 -12.58 17.49
N ASN A 412 16.11 -13.02 17.85
CA ASN A 412 15.81 -13.49 19.21
C ASN A 412 16.62 -14.75 19.55
N GLU A 413 16.70 -15.72 18.65
CA GLU A 413 17.55 -16.91 18.81
C GLU A 413 19.05 -16.56 18.92
N ALA A 414 19.48 -15.51 18.22
CA ALA A 414 20.82 -14.96 18.33
C ALA A 414 21.11 -14.26 19.67
N GLY A 415 20.10 -14.06 20.53
CA GLY A 415 20.24 -13.41 21.83
C GLY A 415 20.00 -11.91 21.82
N LEU A 416 19.35 -11.37 20.78
CA LEU A 416 18.87 -10.00 20.81
C LEU A 416 17.88 -9.84 21.99
N PRO A 417 18.01 -8.81 22.83
CA PRO A 417 17.11 -8.64 23.96
C PRO A 417 15.64 -8.47 23.50
N PRO A 418 14.67 -8.97 24.28
CA PRO A 418 13.26 -8.84 23.95
C PRO A 418 12.86 -7.41 23.62
N ASN A 419 11.96 -7.25 22.65
CA ASN A 419 11.38 -5.98 22.20
C ASN A 419 12.35 -5.00 21.53
N VAL A 420 13.65 -5.34 21.37
CA VAL A 420 14.59 -4.51 20.60
C VAL A 420 14.28 -4.55 19.12
N LEU A 421 13.84 -5.69 18.58
CA LEU A 421 13.30 -5.82 17.23
C LEU A 421 11.91 -6.42 17.35
N GLN A 422 10.91 -5.73 16.81
CA GLN A 422 9.52 -6.18 16.78
C GLN A 422 8.96 -6.00 15.37
N VAL A 423 7.94 -6.79 15.02
CA VAL A 423 7.25 -6.72 13.73
C VAL A 423 5.87 -6.10 13.90
N ILE A 424 5.47 -5.25 12.93
CA ILE A 424 4.10 -4.77 12.79
C ILE A 424 3.57 -5.11 11.39
N HIS A 425 2.35 -5.61 11.31
CA HIS A 425 1.71 -5.99 10.06
C HIS A 425 0.71 -4.91 9.66
N VAL A 426 1.12 -4.00 8.77
CA VAL A 426 0.29 -2.85 8.39
C VAL A 426 0.10 -2.82 6.87
N GLY A 427 -1.12 -3.11 6.42
CA GLY A 427 -1.51 -3.08 5.00
C GLY A 427 -2.18 -1.78 4.58
N ASN A 428 -2.77 -1.04 5.52
CA ASN A 428 -3.40 0.25 5.28
C ASN A 428 -2.38 1.39 5.47
N PRO A 429 -2.08 2.17 4.43
CA PRO A 429 -1.20 3.32 4.55
C PRO A 429 -1.65 4.37 5.58
N ASP A 430 -2.96 4.57 5.82
CA ASP A 430 -3.47 5.51 6.83
C ASP A 430 -2.98 5.13 8.23
N VAL A 431 -3.06 3.83 8.54
CA VAL A 431 -2.57 3.29 9.82
C VAL A 431 -1.06 3.43 9.94
N LEU A 432 -0.32 3.26 8.84
CA LEU A 432 1.14 3.42 8.85
C LEU A 432 1.55 4.88 9.14
N ASP A 433 0.83 5.85 8.58
CA ASP A 433 1.04 7.27 8.85
C ASP A 433 0.82 7.58 10.34
N ASP A 434 -0.26 7.06 10.92
CA ASP A 434 -0.57 7.26 12.33
C ASP A 434 0.50 6.65 13.24
N ILE A 435 1.03 5.48 12.87
CA ILE A 435 2.15 4.84 13.59
C ILE A 435 3.41 5.69 13.48
N ALA A 436 3.73 6.23 12.30
CA ALA A 436 4.88 7.11 12.11
C ALA A 436 4.77 8.42 12.93
N ARG A 437 3.55 8.87 13.24
CA ARG A 437 3.29 10.03 14.13
C ARG A 437 3.48 9.73 15.62
N LEU A 438 3.57 8.47 16.04
CA LEU A 438 3.70 8.12 17.45
C LEU A 438 4.94 8.77 18.08
N PRO A 439 4.83 9.40 19.27
CA PRO A 439 5.93 10.17 19.85
C PRO A 439 7.17 9.34 20.19
N GLN A 440 7.04 8.02 20.33
CA GLN A 440 8.15 7.10 20.56
C GLN A 440 9.04 6.90 19.32
N ILE A 441 8.51 7.09 18.11
CA ILE A 441 9.27 6.88 16.86
C ILE A 441 10.23 8.06 16.66
N GLU A 442 11.53 7.80 16.67
CA GLU A 442 12.60 8.80 16.58
C GLU A 442 13.29 8.83 15.21
N LEU A 443 12.96 7.89 14.32
CA LEU A 443 13.42 7.79 12.94
C LEU A 443 12.38 7.03 12.11
N VAL A 444 12.11 7.48 10.90
CA VAL A 444 11.39 6.70 9.88
C VAL A 444 12.35 6.39 8.73
N SER A 445 12.57 5.11 8.46
CA SER A 445 13.29 4.64 7.27
C SER A 445 12.33 3.85 6.39
N PHE A 446 12.09 4.34 5.17
CA PHE A 446 11.14 3.75 4.24
C PHE A 446 11.81 3.45 2.90
N THR A 447 11.59 2.24 2.41
CA THR A 447 11.90 1.86 1.03
C THR A 447 10.62 1.41 0.34
N GLY A 448 10.28 2.01 -0.80
CA GLY A 448 9.05 1.72 -1.53
C GLY A 448 8.75 2.74 -2.62
N SER A 449 7.46 2.92 -2.97
CA SER A 449 7.08 3.85 -4.04
C SER A 449 7.31 5.31 -3.64
N THR A 450 7.56 6.17 -4.63
CA THR A 450 7.69 7.61 -4.43
C THR A 450 6.48 8.22 -3.74
N SER A 451 5.27 7.83 -4.15
CA SER A 451 4.03 8.25 -3.51
C SER A 451 3.94 7.84 -2.02
N GLY A 452 4.40 6.64 -1.67
CA GLY A 452 4.45 6.18 -0.29
C GLY A 452 5.47 6.95 0.56
N GLY A 453 6.63 7.27 -0.01
CA GLY A 453 7.66 8.06 0.65
C GLY A 453 7.23 9.50 0.93
N ILE A 454 6.65 10.17 -0.05
CA ILE A 454 6.10 11.53 0.10
C ILE A 454 5.03 11.55 1.19
N ARG A 455 4.12 10.59 1.16
CA ARG A 455 3.06 10.45 2.15
C ARG A 455 3.61 10.30 3.58
N LEU A 456 4.59 9.43 3.80
CA LEU A 456 5.23 9.27 5.11
C LEU A 456 5.98 10.52 5.57
N ARG A 457 6.63 11.23 4.63
CA ARG A 457 7.27 12.52 4.91
C ARG A 457 6.23 13.56 5.35
N GLU A 458 5.08 13.63 4.71
CA GLU A 458 3.98 14.52 5.10
C GLU A 458 3.39 14.14 6.47
N ALA A 459 3.24 12.82 6.72
CA ALA A 459 2.78 12.32 8.01
C ALA A 459 3.69 12.75 9.17
N THR A 460 5.00 12.79 8.92
CA THR A 460 6.00 13.15 9.93
C THR A 460 6.39 14.63 9.94
N ALA A 461 5.92 15.45 8.99
CA ALA A 461 6.35 16.84 8.81
C ALA A 461 6.15 17.79 10.03
N ARG A 462 5.30 17.42 11.00
CA ARG A 462 5.11 18.16 12.25
C ARG A 462 6.06 17.73 13.38
N ARG A 463 6.95 16.79 13.12
CA ARG A 463 7.96 16.27 14.06
C ARG A 463 9.35 16.55 13.51
N VAL A 464 10.29 16.84 14.40
CA VAL A 464 11.70 17.08 14.05
C VAL A 464 12.47 15.77 14.23
N ILE A 465 12.13 14.78 13.41
CA ILE A 465 12.82 13.47 13.35
C ILE A 465 13.45 13.28 11.98
N PRO A 466 14.57 12.56 11.85
CA PRO A 466 15.10 12.20 10.54
C PRO A 466 14.12 11.29 9.79
N VAL A 467 14.13 11.42 8.47
CA VAL A 467 13.39 10.55 7.56
C VAL A 467 14.37 10.10 6.48
N ASN A 468 14.56 8.79 6.36
CA ASN A 468 15.37 8.17 5.31
C ASN A 468 14.43 7.52 4.29
N LEU A 469 14.51 7.96 3.03
CA LEU A 469 13.63 7.54 1.95
C LEU A 469 14.47 6.97 0.81
N GLU A 470 14.18 5.75 0.40
CA GLU A 470 14.65 5.16 -0.85
C GLU A 470 13.46 4.79 -1.71
N LEU A 471 13.28 5.53 -2.80
CA LEU A 471 12.06 5.55 -3.58
C LEU A 471 12.27 5.00 -4.99
N GLY A 472 11.27 5.13 -5.85
CA GLY A 472 11.28 4.58 -7.20
C GLY A 472 12.37 5.18 -8.08
N GLY A 473 12.77 4.41 -9.09
CA GLY A 473 13.64 4.83 -10.18
C GLY A 473 12.87 5.02 -11.48
N ASN A 474 13.55 5.54 -12.49
CA ASN A 474 13.14 5.38 -13.89
C ASN A 474 14.41 5.33 -14.72
N ASP A 475 15.21 4.32 -14.38
CA ASP A 475 16.65 4.35 -14.52
C ASP A 475 17.04 4.22 -15.98
N PRO A 476 17.73 5.23 -16.54
CA PRO A 476 18.07 5.22 -17.94
C PRO A 476 19.37 4.48 -18.22
N ALA A 477 19.42 3.80 -19.37
CA ALA A 477 20.63 3.23 -19.94
C ALA A 477 20.95 3.90 -21.28
N TYR A 478 22.18 4.36 -21.48
CA TYR A 478 22.64 4.90 -22.75
C TYR A 478 23.69 4.01 -23.41
N VAL A 479 23.38 3.51 -24.61
CA VAL A 479 24.28 2.70 -25.43
C VAL A 479 24.91 3.57 -26.51
N ARG A 480 26.22 3.82 -26.37
CA ARG A 480 27.00 4.68 -27.29
C ARG A 480 27.33 3.97 -28.59
N ALA A 481 27.71 4.76 -29.60
CA ALA A 481 28.07 4.27 -30.93
C ALA A 481 29.27 3.28 -30.93
N ASP A 482 30.14 3.37 -29.93
CA ASP A 482 31.36 2.55 -29.81
C ASP A 482 31.18 1.29 -28.94
N ALA A 483 29.96 1.08 -28.41
CA ALA A 483 29.65 0.00 -27.49
C ALA A 483 29.83 -1.39 -28.11
N ASP A 484 30.11 -2.40 -27.27
CA ASP A 484 30.14 -3.81 -27.70
C ASP A 484 28.71 -4.37 -27.79
N ILE A 485 28.06 -4.18 -28.93
CA ILE A 485 26.61 -4.39 -29.06
C ILE A 485 26.11 -5.77 -28.59
N PRO A 486 26.71 -6.93 -28.97
CA PRO A 486 26.24 -8.22 -28.48
C PRO A 486 26.34 -8.35 -26.95
N TYR A 487 27.45 -7.91 -26.35
CA TYR A 487 27.62 -7.95 -24.90
C TYR A 487 26.65 -7.01 -24.20
N VAL A 488 26.55 -5.76 -24.67
CA VAL A 488 25.74 -4.71 -24.07
C VAL A 488 24.25 -5.03 -24.17
N ALA A 489 23.77 -5.53 -25.31
CA ALA A 489 22.39 -5.96 -25.46
C ALA A 489 22.02 -7.04 -24.43
N ALA A 490 22.90 -8.03 -24.20
CA ALA A 490 22.67 -9.05 -23.19
C ALA A 490 22.57 -8.49 -21.77
N GLN A 491 23.48 -7.57 -21.41
CA GLN A 491 23.46 -6.94 -20.07
C GLN A 491 22.26 -6.02 -19.86
N VAL A 492 21.86 -5.25 -20.88
CA VAL A 492 20.72 -4.32 -20.79
C VAL A 492 19.41 -5.08 -20.72
N VAL A 493 19.26 -6.18 -21.48
CA VAL A 493 18.09 -7.08 -21.37
C VAL A 493 18.00 -7.69 -19.97
N ASP A 494 19.10 -8.20 -19.41
CA ASP A 494 19.09 -8.72 -18.04
C ASP A 494 18.73 -7.63 -17.02
N GLY A 495 19.34 -6.45 -17.14
CA GLY A 495 19.07 -5.31 -16.27
C GLY A 495 17.63 -4.77 -16.32
N ALA A 496 16.90 -5.00 -17.42
CA ALA A 496 15.49 -4.59 -17.55
C ALA A 496 14.50 -5.70 -17.15
N ILE A 497 14.87 -6.97 -17.29
CA ILE A 497 13.91 -8.10 -17.19
C ILE A 497 14.14 -8.97 -15.94
N PHE A 498 15.32 -8.92 -15.32
CA PHE A 498 15.60 -9.70 -14.11
C PHE A 498 14.57 -9.42 -13.01
N ASN A 499 14.21 -10.45 -12.25
CA ASN A 499 13.12 -10.38 -11.26
C ASN A 499 11.76 -9.92 -11.85
N SER A 500 11.54 -10.19 -13.14
CA SER A 500 10.41 -9.71 -13.93
C SER A 500 10.33 -8.17 -13.97
N GLY A 501 11.49 -7.50 -14.05
CA GLY A 501 11.63 -6.04 -14.07
C GLY A 501 11.29 -5.34 -12.75
N GLN A 502 11.11 -6.10 -11.66
CA GLN A 502 10.70 -5.56 -10.37
C GLN A 502 11.94 -5.30 -9.49
N SER A 503 12.71 -4.28 -9.85
CA SER A 503 13.88 -3.80 -9.11
C SER A 503 13.85 -2.27 -9.10
N CYS A 504 14.18 -1.63 -7.96
CA CYS A 504 14.26 -0.16 -7.92
C CYS A 504 15.35 0.38 -8.84
N CYS A 505 16.38 -0.44 -9.14
CA CYS A 505 17.45 -0.11 -10.09
C CYS A 505 17.39 -0.92 -11.39
N SER A 506 16.20 -1.42 -11.74
CA SER A 506 15.92 -2.00 -13.06
C SER A 506 16.12 -0.94 -14.13
N ILE A 507 16.65 -1.31 -15.29
CA ILE A 507 16.65 -0.42 -16.44
C ILE A 507 15.22 -0.26 -16.93
N GLU A 508 14.68 0.95 -16.85
CA GLU A 508 13.31 1.26 -17.27
C GLU A 508 13.27 1.92 -18.65
N ARG A 509 14.36 2.58 -19.07
CA ARG A 509 14.43 3.32 -20.35
C ARG A 509 15.78 3.16 -21.03
N VAL A 510 15.78 2.75 -22.28
CA VAL A 510 17.02 2.54 -23.05
C VAL A 510 17.13 3.57 -24.16
N TYR A 511 18.21 4.35 -24.16
CA TYR A 511 18.61 5.24 -25.24
C TYR A 511 19.77 4.59 -26.01
N VAL A 512 19.66 4.54 -27.33
CA VAL A 512 20.69 3.91 -28.17
C VAL A 512 21.07 4.86 -29.30
N HIS A 513 22.37 5.07 -29.46
CA HIS A 513 22.90 5.93 -30.51
C HIS A 513 22.47 5.42 -31.91
N ALA A 514 22.09 6.33 -32.80
CA ALA A 514 21.49 6.04 -34.09
C ALA A 514 22.33 5.06 -34.95
N ASP A 515 23.65 5.20 -34.94
CA ASP A 515 24.59 4.34 -35.69
C ASP A 515 24.54 2.86 -35.31
N VAL A 516 24.10 2.53 -34.09
CA VAL A 516 24.09 1.15 -33.58
C VAL A 516 22.70 0.67 -33.18
N TYR A 517 21.66 1.51 -33.32
CA TYR A 517 20.29 1.21 -32.90
C TYR A 517 19.76 -0.11 -33.48
N ASP A 518 19.80 -0.28 -34.80
CA ASP A 518 19.20 -1.45 -35.45
C ASP A 518 19.94 -2.74 -35.05
N SER A 519 21.26 -2.67 -34.88
CA SER A 519 22.09 -3.81 -34.44
C SER A 519 21.83 -4.15 -32.97
N PHE A 520 21.64 -3.14 -32.11
CA PHE A 520 21.29 -3.34 -30.71
C PHE A 520 19.92 -4.00 -30.57
N VAL A 521 18.90 -3.52 -31.30
CA VAL A 521 17.57 -4.12 -31.27
C VAL A 521 17.63 -5.59 -31.70
N ALA A 522 18.37 -5.92 -32.75
CA ALA A 522 18.52 -7.30 -33.22
C ALA A 522 19.18 -8.22 -32.18
N GLU A 523 20.26 -7.77 -31.52
CA GLU A 523 20.91 -8.55 -30.46
C GLU A 523 20.06 -8.62 -29.20
N ALA A 524 19.30 -7.57 -28.86
CA ALA A 524 18.35 -7.59 -27.75
C ALA A 524 17.21 -8.59 -27.98
N GLN A 525 16.66 -8.65 -29.20
CA GLN A 525 15.68 -9.67 -29.59
C GLN A 525 16.26 -11.09 -29.47
N LYS A 526 17.50 -11.27 -29.91
CA LYS A 526 18.19 -12.56 -29.81
C LYS A 526 18.39 -12.98 -28.36
N GLU A 527 18.86 -12.09 -27.48
CA GLU A 527 19.00 -12.39 -26.05
C GLU A 527 17.63 -12.72 -25.44
N LEU A 528 16.64 -11.84 -25.63
CA LEU A 528 15.30 -12.00 -25.03
C LEU A 528 14.61 -13.29 -25.50
N SER A 529 14.92 -13.79 -26.70
CA SER A 529 14.41 -15.07 -27.19
C SER A 529 14.82 -16.28 -26.36
N THR A 530 15.89 -16.15 -25.55
CA THR A 530 16.40 -17.21 -24.67
C THR A 530 15.65 -17.30 -23.33
N TYR A 531 14.89 -16.25 -22.96
CA TYR A 531 14.20 -16.17 -21.68
C TYR A 531 13.01 -17.14 -21.65
N ARG A 532 12.70 -17.67 -20.46
CA ARG A 532 11.58 -18.58 -20.23
C ARG A 532 10.69 -18.05 -19.12
N VAL A 533 9.44 -17.75 -19.49
CA VAL A 533 8.37 -17.46 -18.52
C VAL A 533 7.72 -18.77 -18.09
N GLY A 534 7.57 -18.99 -16.79
CA GLY A 534 7.00 -20.24 -16.31
C GLY A 534 6.94 -20.36 -14.79
N ASP A 535 6.65 -21.58 -14.33
CA ASP A 535 6.63 -21.91 -12.90
C ASP A 535 7.97 -21.51 -12.25
N PRO A 536 7.97 -20.63 -11.23
CA PRO A 536 9.20 -20.19 -10.60
C PRO A 536 9.93 -21.30 -9.81
N TYR A 537 9.31 -22.47 -9.59
CA TYR A 537 10.00 -23.64 -9.04
C TYR A 537 10.75 -24.48 -10.09
N ASP A 538 10.48 -24.29 -11.38
CA ASP A 538 11.29 -24.87 -12.45
C ASP A 538 12.62 -24.10 -12.53
N LYS A 539 13.74 -24.82 -12.37
CA LYS A 539 15.10 -24.25 -12.40
C LYS A 539 15.48 -23.65 -13.75
N SER A 540 14.75 -23.98 -14.81
CA SER A 540 14.94 -23.44 -16.15
C SER A 540 14.09 -22.19 -16.45
N THR A 541 13.25 -21.76 -15.51
CA THR A 541 12.52 -20.49 -15.59
C THR A 541 13.47 -19.33 -15.31
N THR A 542 13.51 -18.35 -16.21
CA THR A 542 14.30 -17.12 -16.03
C THR A 542 13.42 -15.94 -15.58
N THR A 543 12.12 -15.97 -15.90
CA THR A 543 11.16 -14.90 -15.57
C THR A 543 9.92 -15.48 -14.90
N GLY A 544 9.65 -15.01 -13.68
CA GLY A 544 8.47 -15.42 -12.90
C GLY A 544 7.26 -14.50 -13.15
N PRO A 545 6.17 -14.68 -12.40
CA PRO A 545 5.05 -13.73 -12.40
C PRO A 545 5.47 -12.38 -11.80
N VAL A 546 4.71 -11.33 -12.14
CA VAL A 546 4.78 -10.06 -11.40
C VAL A 546 4.03 -10.19 -10.08
N ILE A 547 4.27 -9.30 -9.12
CA ILE A 547 3.88 -9.46 -7.71
C ILE A 547 2.37 -9.58 -7.48
N SER A 548 1.53 -9.08 -8.39
CA SER A 548 0.08 -9.15 -8.22
C SER A 548 -0.68 -8.94 -9.52
N GLN A 549 -1.96 -9.31 -9.53
CA GLN A 549 -2.86 -9.00 -10.64
C GLN A 549 -3.04 -7.50 -10.85
N ARG A 550 -2.88 -6.69 -9.79
CA ARG A 550 -2.91 -5.24 -9.90
C ARG A 550 -1.70 -4.75 -10.69
N ALA A 551 -0.49 -5.14 -10.29
CA ALA A 551 0.75 -4.80 -11.00
C ALA A 551 0.69 -5.27 -12.46
N ARG A 552 0.17 -6.47 -12.72
CA ARG A 552 -0.04 -6.97 -14.09
C ARG A 552 -0.90 -6.03 -14.95
N ARG A 553 -1.97 -5.46 -14.40
CA ARG A 553 -2.82 -4.51 -15.12
C ARG A 553 -2.12 -3.17 -15.34
N GLU A 554 -1.49 -2.62 -14.29
CA GLU A 554 -0.76 -1.34 -14.37
C GLU A 554 0.37 -1.42 -15.42
N ILE A 555 1.14 -2.52 -15.45
CA ILE A 555 2.17 -2.75 -16.48
C ILE A 555 1.56 -2.86 -17.89
N GLN A 556 0.41 -3.54 -18.02
CA GLN A 556 -0.28 -3.65 -19.31
C GLN A 556 -0.78 -2.28 -19.81
N GLU A 557 -1.27 -1.42 -18.91
CA GLU A 557 -1.68 -0.05 -19.24
C GLU A 557 -0.51 0.78 -19.80
N HIS A 558 0.70 0.64 -19.25
CA HIS A 558 1.91 1.29 -19.79
C HIS A 558 2.26 0.79 -21.20
N ILE A 559 2.15 -0.53 -21.43
CA ILE A 559 2.37 -1.14 -22.76
C ILE A 559 1.33 -0.62 -23.76
N ASP A 560 0.05 -0.61 -23.37
CA ASP A 560 -1.05 -0.19 -24.24
C ASP A 560 -0.95 1.29 -24.61
N ASP A 561 -0.56 2.17 -23.67
CA ASP A 561 -0.26 3.59 -23.94
C ASP A 561 0.83 3.75 -25.00
N ALA A 562 1.95 3.05 -24.83
CA ALA A 562 3.06 3.12 -25.77
C ALA A 562 2.64 2.66 -27.18
N LEU A 563 1.92 1.53 -27.28
CA LEU A 563 1.43 1.01 -28.56
C LEU A 563 0.42 1.97 -29.21
N ALA A 564 -0.49 2.56 -28.43
CA ALA A 564 -1.45 3.54 -28.93
C ALA A 564 -0.78 4.82 -29.46
N LYS A 565 0.39 5.18 -28.92
CA LYS A 565 1.21 6.32 -29.37
C LYS A 565 2.21 5.96 -30.47
N GLY A 566 2.19 4.74 -31.00
CA GLY A 566 2.99 4.33 -32.16
C GLY A 566 4.27 3.56 -31.84
N ALA A 567 4.48 3.13 -30.60
CA ALA A 567 5.51 2.15 -30.30
C ALA A 567 5.22 0.83 -31.04
N VAL A 568 6.28 0.06 -31.31
CA VAL A 568 6.22 -1.23 -31.99
C VAL A 568 6.65 -2.32 -31.02
N ASP A 569 5.77 -3.31 -30.81
CA ASP A 569 6.13 -4.54 -30.09
C ASP A 569 7.13 -5.34 -30.94
N SER A 570 8.40 -5.27 -30.56
CA SER A 570 9.51 -5.97 -31.20
C SER A 570 9.92 -7.21 -30.41
N THR A 571 9.06 -7.72 -29.53
CA THR A 571 9.32 -8.93 -28.76
C THR A 571 9.53 -10.12 -29.71
N PRO A 572 10.62 -10.90 -29.53
CA PRO A 572 10.89 -12.06 -30.38
C PRO A 572 9.84 -13.14 -30.18
N ALA A 573 9.65 -13.99 -31.20
CA ALA A 573 8.83 -15.18 -31.07
C ALA A 573 9.44 -16.12 -30.01
N ASN A 574 8.65 -16.45 -28.99
CA ASN A 574 9.05 -17.36 -27.92
C ASN A 574 7.80 -18.14 -27.44
N PRO A 575 7.82 -19.49 -27.43
CA PRO A 575 6.67 -20.29 -27.03
C PRO A 575 6.14 -19.98 -25.63
N THR A 576 7.04 -19.66 -24.69
CA THR A 576 6.65 -19.35 -23.30
C THR A 576 5.98 -17.99 -23.16
N PHE A 577 6.20 -17.06 -24.10
CA PHE A 577 5.58 -15.74 -24.06
C PHE A 577 4.13 -15.77 -24.56
N THR A 578 3.79 -16.74 -25.41
CA THR A 578 2.44 -16.94 -25.95
C THR A 578 1.61 -17.94 -25.16
N SER A 579 2.25 -18.80 -24.36
CA SER A 579 1.60 -19.85 -23.55
C SER A 579 1.81 -19.60 -22.06
N LEU A 580 1.44 -18.41 -21.60
CA LEU A 580 1.51 -18.03 -20.19
C LEU A 580 0.61 -18.93 -19.34
N PRO A 581 1.01 -19.27 -18.10
CA PRO A 581 0.12 -19.95 -17.16
C PRO A 581 -1.19 -19.19 -16.97
N THR A 582 -2.31 -19.93 -16.93
CA THR A 582 -3.66 -19.35 -16.79
C THR A 582 -3.94 -18.85 -15.38
N GLU A 583 -3.32 -19.50 -14.38
CA GLU A 583 -3.36 -19.09 -12.99
C GLU A 583 -2.16 -18.19 -12.67
N GLY A 584 -2.32 -17.26 -11.73
CA GLY A 584 -1.27 -16.35 -11.31
C GLY A 584 -1.11 -15.09 -12.17
N SER A 585 -0.11 -14.28 -11.81
CA SER A 585 0.07 -12.91 -12.33
C SER A 585 1.21 -12.85 -13.35
N TYR A 586 1.18 -13.70 -14.37
CA TYR A 586 2.22 -13.77 -15.39
C TYR A 586 2.06 -12.71 -16.47
N LEU A 587 3.18 -12.15 -16.92
CA LEU A 587 3.27 -11.20 -18.02
C LEU A 587 4.50 -11.55 -18.86
N ALA A 588 4.34 -11.58 -20.18
CA ALA A 588 5.45 -11.85 -21.09
C ALA A 588 6.36 -10.62 -21.17
N PRO A 589 7.69 -10.77 -21.13
CA PRO A 589 8.60 -9.66 -21.37
C PRO A 589 8.28 -8.93 -22.66
N LYS A 590 8.39 -7.59 -22.65
CA LYS A 590 8.14 -6.74 -23.81
C LYS A 590 9.36 -5.95 -24.21
N LEU A 591 9.71 -6.02 -25.49
CA LEU A 591 10.67 -5.13 -26.12
C LEU A 591 9.91 -4.14 -27.00
N LEU A 592 9.90 -2.87 -26.61
CA LEU A 592 9.19 -1.81 -27.35
C LEU A 592 10.21 -0.95 -28.11
N THR A 593 10.05 -0.85 -29.42
CA THR A 593 10.85 0.05 -30.27
C THR A 593 9.98 1.17 -30.83
N ASN A 594 10.57 2.13 -31.54
CA ASN A 594 9.88 3.33 -31.99
C ASN A 594 9.17 4.07 -30.85
N VAL A 595 9.73 3.99 -29.64
CA VAL A 595 9.24 4.70 -28.47
C VAL A 595 9.71 6.14 -28.49
N THR A 596 8.89 7.02 -27.95
CA THR A 596 9.17 8.45 -27.81
C THR A 596 9.07 8.85 -26.35
N HIS A 597 9.73 9.96 -25.99
CA HIS A 597 9.85 10.40 -24.60
C HIS A 597 8.53 10.82 -23.94
N ASP A 598 7.44 10.98 -24.71
CA ASP A 598 6.09 11.30 -24.21
C ASP A 598 5.23 10.07 -23.86
N MET A 599 5.75 8.86 -24.09
CA MET A 599 5.10 7.62 -23.67
C MET A 599 5.28 7.38 -22.17
N ILE A 600 4.29 6.78 -21.52
CA ILE A 600 4.33 6.55 -20.06
C ILE A 600 5.54 5.70 -19.67
N THR A 601 5.86 4.66 -20.45
CA THR A 601 7.05 3.81 -20.28
C THR A 601 8.38 4.58 -20.30
N MET A 602 8.40 5.81 -20.85
CA MET A 602 9.58 6.69 -20.89
C MET A 602 9.57 7.80 -19.83
N ARG A 603 8.50 7.92 -19.02
CA ARG A 603 8.31 8.98 -18.02
C ARG A 603 8.09 8.45 -16.61
N GLU A 604 7.42 7.32 -16.47
CA GLU A 604 7.05 6.70 -15.20
C GLU A 604 7.73 5.34 -15.02
N GLU A 605 7.91 4.92 -13.77
CA GLU A 605 8.43 3.59 -13.42
C GLU A 605 7.39 2.54 -13.80
N THR A 606 7.73 1.62 -14.71
CA THR A 606 6.83 0.52 -15.09
C THR A 606 6.90 -0.62 -14.09
N PHE A 607 8.08 -0.88 -13.52
CA PHE A 607 8.29 -1.89 -12.49
C PHE A 607 7.83 -3.29 -12.93
N GLY A 608 8.10 -3.61 -14.19
CA GLY A 608 7.65 -4.82 -14.88
C GLY A 608 8.62 -5.18 -16.00
N PRO A 609 8.45 -6.35 -16.65
CA PRO A 609 9.41 -6.85 -17.62
C PRO A 609 9.20 -6.15 -18.98
N VAL A 610 9.42 -4.83 -19.05
CA VAL A 610 9.23 -3.99 -20.23
C VAL A 610 10.51 -3.21 -20.50
N MET A 611 11.02 -3.31 -21.73
CA MET A 611 12.24 -2.64 -22.17
C MET A 611 11.92 -1.72 -23.37
N PRO A 612 11.61 -0.44 -23.13
CA PRO A 612 11.44 0.55 -24.19
C PRO A 612 12.81 1.06 -24.69
N VAL A 613 13.00 1.08 -26.02
CA VAL A 613 14.27 1.42 -26.68
C VAL A 613 14.11 2.59 -27.65
N MET A 614 14.58 3.76 -27.24
CA MET A 614 14.55 5.01 -27.98
C MET A 614 15.86 5.26 -28.74
N LYS A 615 15.75 5.74 -29.98
CA LYS A 615 16.89 6.15 -30.80
C LYS A 615 17.30 7.59 -30.44
N VAL A 616 18.59 7.84 -30.29
CA VAL A 616 19.17 9.18 -30.07
C VAL A 616 20.32 9.45 -31.04
N SER A 617 20.56 10.71 -31.38
CA SER A 617 21.50 11.14 -32.41
C SER A 617 22.88 11.56 -31.88
N SER A 618 23.02 11.76 -30.56
CA SER A 618 24.26 12.23 -29.95
C SER A 618 24.35 11.87 -28.45
N ASP A 619 25.56 11.98 -27.90
CA ASP A 619 25.80 11.88 -26.46
C ASP A 619 25.05 12.99 -25.69
N GLU A 620 24.98 14.21 -26.24
CA GLU A 620 24.28 15.34 -25.63
C GLU A 620 22.76 15.13 -25.53
N GLU A 621 22.14 14.63 -26.61
CA GLU A 621 20.71 14.31 -26.61
C GLU A 621 20.40 13.20 -25.61
N ALA A 622 21.24 12.16 -25.55
CA ALA A 622 21.07 11.07 -24.59
C ALA A 622 21.06 11.62 -23.16
N VAL A 623 22.11 12.35 -22.75
CA VAL A 623 22.20 12.90 -21.39
C VAL A 623 21.02 13.83 -21.07
N ALA A 624 20.58 14.66 -22.02
CA ALA A 624 19.43 15.53 -21.83
C ALA A 624 18.14 14.73 -21.52
N LEU A 625 17.88 13.65 -22.27
CA LEU A 625 16.70 12.79 -22.07
C LEU A 625 16.82 11.91 -20.82
N MET A 626 18.03 11.44 -20.48
CA MET A 626 18.29 10.70 -19.24
C MET A 626 17.92 11.56 -18.02
N ASN A 627 18.31 12.83 -18.02
CA ASN A 627 18.06 13.78 -16.94
C ASN A 627 16.63 14.36 -16.93
N ASP A 628 15.90 14.30 -18.05
CA ASP A 628 14.49 14.72 -18.11
C ASP A 628 13.57 13.65 -17.48
N SER A 629 13.69 13.55 -16.15
CA SER A 629 12.87 12.77 -15.24
C SER A 629 12.89 13.44 -13.86
N ASP A 630 11.77 13.31 -13.14
CA ASP A 630 11.67 13.72 -11.73
C ASP A 630 12.38 12.73 -10.79
N LEU A 631 12.83 11.58 -11.32
CA LEU A 631 13.52 10.51 -10.61
C LEU A 631 15.01 10.50 -10.99
N GLY A 632 15.83 9.92 -10.12
CA GLY A 632 17.27 9.87 -10.25
C GLY A 632 17.91 8.88 -9.28
N LEU A 633 17.47 7.61 -9.31
CA LEU A 633 18.06 6.56 -8.48
C LEU A 633 19.37 6.06 -9.09
N THR A 634 19.29 5.35 -10.23
CA THR A 634 20.48 4.96 -10.97
C THR A 634 20.44 5.30 -12.45
N ALA A 635 21.61 5.27 -13.09
CA ALA A 635 21.75 5.44 -14.53
C ALA A 635 22.99 4.70 -15.04
N SER A 636 23.01 4.31 -16.32
CA SER A 636 24.16 3.61 -16.92
C SER A 636 24.56 4.14 -18.30
N VAL A 637 25.87 4.17 -18.56
CA VAL A 637 26.45 4.47 -19.87
C VAL A 637 27.28 3.27 -20.34
N TRP A 638 27.05 2.82 -21.57
CA TRP A 638 27.68 1.64 -22.15
C TRP A 638 28.58 2.06 -23.32
N THR A 639 29.89 1.85 -23.19
CA THR A 639 30.91 2.41 -24.09
C THR A 639 32.27 1.73 -23.94
N LYS A 640 33.09 1.73 -25.00
CA LYS A 640 34.48 1.27 -24.95
C LYS A 640 35.44 2.41 -24.59
N ASP A 641 35.09 3.65 -24.92
CA ASP A 641 35.81 4.86 -24.52
C ASP A 641 35.44 5.26 -23.09
N ILE A 642 36.21 4.74 -22.13
CA ILE A 642 36.01 5.00 -20.70
C ILE A 642 36.14 6.49 -20.36
N LYS A 643 37.05 7.23 -21.01
CA LYS A 643 37.22 8.66 -20.70
C LYS A 643 36.01 9.48 -21.10
N ALA A 644 35.43 9.16 -22.26
CA ALA A 644 34.20 9.78 -22.67
C ALA A 644 33.01 9.33 -21.81
N GLY A 645 32.97 8.05 -21.39
CA GLY A 645 32.03 7.57 -20.37
C GLY A 645 32.09 8.37 -19.07
N GLU A 646 33.29 8.58 -18.51
CA GLU A 646 33.53 9.38 -17.31
C GLU A 646 33.01 10.82 -17.48
N ALA A 647 33.30 11.46 -18.62
CA ALA A 647 32.82 12.80 -18.92
C ALA A 647 31.28 12.90 -19.08
N LEU A 648 30.60 11.78 -19.39
CA LEU A 648 29.15 11.73 -19.50
C LEU A 648 28.49 11.48 -18.15
N ILE A 649 29.00 10.54 -17.35
CA ILE A 649 28.41 10.24 -16.04
C ILE A 649 28.48 11.43 -15.07
N ASP A 650 29.49 12.30 -15.20
CA ASP A 650 29.59 13.55 -14.45
C ASP A 650 28.43 14.53 -14.72
N LYS A 651 27.72 14.38 -15.85
CA LYS A 651 26.59 15.22 -16.25
C LYS A 651 25.23 14.60 -15.92
N ILE A 652 25.19 13.33 -15.50
CA ILE A 652 23.95 12.60 -15.24
C ILE A 652 23.49 12.89 -13.81
N GLU A 653 22.21 13.19 -13.65
CA GLU A 653 21.60 13.51 -12.36
C GLU A 653 20.95 12.26 -11.73
N ALA A 654 21.79 11.38 -11.17
CA ALA A 654 21.35 10.20 -10.42
C ALA A 654 22.25 9.92 -9.22
N GLY A 655 21.73 9.23 -8.20
CA GLY A 655 22.51 8.92 -7.01
C GLY A 655 23.57 7.84 -7.22
N THR A 656 23.34 6.90 -8.14
CA THR A 656 24.36 5.93 -8.58
C THR A 656 24.48 5.92 -10.11
N VAL A 657 25.68 6.19 -10.63
CA VAL A 657 25.96 6.19 -12.08
C VAL A 657 26.96 5.10 -12.43
N TYR A 658 26.68 4.35 -13.49
CA TYR A 658 27.49 3.21 -13.92
C TYR A 658 28.11 3.44 -15.30
N ILE A 659 29.31 2.90 -15.51
CA ILE A 659 29.87 2.64 -16.84
C ILE A 659 29.94 1.13 -17.04
N ASN A 660 29.34 0.63 -18.13
CA ASN A 660 29.31 -0.79 -18.49
C ASN A 660 28.76 -1.73 -17.39
N ARG A 661 27.77 -1.25 -16.63
CA ARG A 661 27.07 -2.00 -15.57
C ARG A 661 25.69 -1.41 -15.31
N CYS A 662 24.79 -2.17 -14.68
CA CYS A 662 23.51 -1.72 -14.15
C CYS A 662 23.07 -2.63 -12.98
N ASP A 663 21.92 -2.31 -12.37
CA ASP A 663 21.19 -3.15 -11.38
C ASP A 663 22.08 -3.76 -10.27
N TYR A 664 23.02 -2.96 -9.73
CA TYR A 664 23.94 -3.45 -8.70
C TYR A 664 24.28 -2.42 -7.62
N PRO A 665 23.60 -2.46 -6.46
CA PRO A 665 23.97 -1.66 -5.31
C PRO A 665 25.17 -2.31 -4.59
N SER A 666 26.34 -1.66 -4.67
CA SER A 666 27.57 -2.10 -4.02
C SER A 666 27.51 -1.87 -2.51
N PRO A 667 27.96 -2.82 -1.65
CA PRO A 667 27.96 -2.63 -0.20
C PRO A 667 28.77 -1.42 0.26
N ASP A 668 29.88 -1.14 -0.43
CA ASP A 668 30.90 -0.15 -0.04
C ASP A 668 30.72 1.24 -0.65
N LEU A 669 29.72 1.41 -1.50
CA LEU A 669 29.29 2.70 -2.01
C LEU A 669 27.98 3.10 -1.36
N ALA A 670 27.82 4.41 -1.18
CA ALA A 670 26.59 4.98 -0.70
C ALA A 670 25.46 4.67 -1.69
N TRP A 671 24.36 4.13 -1.20
CA TRP A 671 23.14 3.95 -1.96
C TRP A 671 22.20 5.12 -1.68
N ILE A 672 21.96 5.91 -2.73
CA ILE A 672 21.35 7.25 -2.66
C ILE A 672 20.41 7.40 -3.85
N GLY A 673 19.24 8.02 -3.62
CA GLY A 673 18.39 8.57 -4.68
C GLY A 673 18.51 10.10 -4.74
N TRP A 674 18.62 10.65 -5.95
CA TRP A 674 18.50 12.09 -6.21
C TRP A 674 17.06 12.45 -6.60
N LYS A 675 16.75 13.75 -6.63
CA LYS A 675 15.43 14.28 -6.98
C LYS A 675 14.33 13.63 -6.11
N ASN A 676 13.26 13.11 -6.71
CA ASN A 676 12.19 12.42 -5.98
C ASN A 676 12.51 10.94 -5.69
N SER A 677 13.68 10.42 -6.05
CA SER A 677 14.06 9.02 -5.78
C SER A 677 14.58 8.78 -4.36
N GLY A 678 14.82 9.81 -3.55
CA GLY A 678 15.23 9.56 -2.17
C GLY A 678 15.57 10.77 -1.33
N LEU A 679 15.82 10.48 -0.05
CA LEU A 679 16.31 11.41 0.95
C LEU A 679 17.15 10.63 1.96
N GLY A 680 18.42 11.00 2.14
CA GLY A 680 19.34 10.26 2.99
C GLY A 680 20.17 9.26 2.19
N CYS A 681 20.68 8.24 2.89
CA CYS A 681 21.63 7.29 2.35
C CYS A 681 21.56 5.99 3.15
N THR A 682 21.66 4.85 2.46
CA THR A 682 22.02 3.57 3.07
C THR A 682 23.33 3.05 2.48
N LEU A 683 23.94 2.04 3.09
CA LEU A 683 25.22 1.46 2.65
C LEU A 683 26.39 2.46 2.59
N GLY A 684 27.56 1.96 2.19
CA GLY A 684 28.77 2.76 2.06
C GLY A 684 29.30 3.34 3.38
N PRO A 685 30.29 4.26 3.29
CA PRO A 685 30.95 4.82 4.47
C PRO A 685 30.03 5.66 5.37
N GLN A 686 28.87 6.08 4.86
CA GLN A 686 27.88 6.91 5.58
C GLN A 686 26.65 6.12 6.04
N ALA A 687 26.65 4.79 5.94
CA ALA A 687 25.50 3.93 6.26
C ALA A 687 24.87 4.15 7.65
N PHE A 688 25.64 4.69 8.60
CA PHE A 688 25.23 4.89 9.98
C PHE A 688 24.69 6.30 10.27
N ASP A 689 24.91 7.27 9.36
CA ASP A 689 24.66 8.69 9.63
C ASP A 689 23.19 9.00 9.92
N GLY A 690 22.27 8.26 9.28
CA GLY A 690 20.84 8.35 9.56
C GLY A 690 20.39 7.74 10.89
N PHE A 691 21.26 7.02 11.61
CA PHE A 691 20.90 6.19 12.77
C PHE A 691 21.48 6.67 14.10
N TYR A 692 22.17 7.81 14.12
CA TYR A 692 22.64 8.46 15.34
C TYR A 692 22.36 9.97 15.33
N LYS A 693 22.43 10.57 16.51
CA LYS A 693 22.50 12.02 16.72
C LYS A 693 23.83 12.40 17.36
N LEU A 694 24.29 13.61 17.08
CA LEU A 694 25.53 14.14 17.63
C LEU A 694 25.29 14.82 18.97
N LYS A 695 26.22 14.62 19.91
CA LYS A 695 26.30 15.34 21.18
C LYS A 695 27.70 15.91 21.35
N SER A 696 27.80 17.22 21.51
CA SER A 696 29.07 17.91 21.75
C SER A 696 29.46 17.83 23.22
N PHE A 697 30.71 17.44 23.48
CA PHE A 697 31.32 17.47 24.81
C PHE A 697 32.44 18.51 24.82
N HIS A 698 32.41 19.40 25.79
CA HIS A 698 33.44 20.39 26.06
C HIS A 698 33.76 20.37 27.54
N ILE A 699 34.88 19.74 27.90
CA ILE A 699 35.21 19.42 29.28
C ILE A 699 36.44 20.21 29.68
N LYS A 700 36.30 21.11 30.65
CA LYS A 700 37.45 21.75 31.31
C LYS A 700 38.01 20.76 32.33
N GLU A 701 39.28 20.43 32.22
CA GLU A 701 39.88 19.35 33.02
C GLU A 701 40.20 19.78 34.45
N GLU A 702 40.40 21.08 34.69
CA GLU A 702 40.69 21.64 36.00
C GLU A 702 39.72 22.78 36.37
N GLN A 703 39.21 22.77 37.60
CA GLN A 703 38.46 23.88 38.19
C GLN A 703 39.47 24.82 38.86
N ALA A 704 39.26 26.14 38.71
CA ALA A 704 40.14 27.16 39.30
C ALA A 704 39.83 27.36 40.78
#